data_AF-A0A2G3PUP6-F1
#
_entry.id   AF-A0A2G3PUP6-F1
#
_cell.length_a   1.000
_cell.length_b   1.000
_cell.length_c   1.000
_cell.angle_alpha   90.00
_cell.angle_beta   90.00
_cell.angle_gamma   90.00
#
_symmetry.space_group_name_H-M   'P 1'
#
loop_
_entity.id
_entity.type
_entity.pdbx_description
1 polymer ?
#
loop_
_entity_poly.entity_id
_entity_poly.type
_entity_poly.pdbx_seq_one_letter_code
_entity_poly.pdbx_strand_id
1 'polypeptide(L)'
;MKRILSLMLAFILLLPTSLWAKEMDKDLEARILSTKQRIEVPEALSEFEYDLRSRDKENRYYFTWRDKQKQERRISVVVDKETGTILNYSYNHDNEKGDEKDLAKISYEKALENANAFLKKVVPEYESKLRLNENRGYFDGYYYEFGFDYCPNGIKVKDVEISVAVSKQDGKVYQFSGMNKDRFTYSLHKPKLTLKEAEAIYKEKIGVQLKYMLFYDYKTKTMKSFPAYIAQNSSRKVIDAFTGEVYVPQEEMNGVPYAQDLTGYAENAKMDTGLTPEETQVIEVTKGLLTKEEAIKRVANSFSRVNGMKVTYDRLYKDEISQRYIWNISGTVALKESEVPLKKDLSEDSFEREGTIHLRVNAQTGEVLNYNIYLPYVDTVPERDEKVTHAKVEALAKELAKDKYEKTHYTEEAEQQVRPLETKGQPSQSFYFERLENTVPVSGDGIRMTYNKVYDEITSYNLMWNDFNFEPIKGELSKEEIISNIGLKLMYVSTGNEERKLSYTCEEEQGLFNPYTGEKIDYQGKPAIEKEQGFYTDLEKHPAKAIIKKLYESGYSLPGKTFKPEVSVTQVDFLRYLQKMTSSSIDETEVYRRAIQKGILEETEKNPKLILTHETLIKYLINDAGYKKIAQLKNIYNYPFKTETNEELKGYITLAFGLDLIAGDLEFNPKAEVSRAQVAQYIYNSLR
;
A
#
# COMPACT_ATOMS: atom_id res chain seq x y z
N MET A 1 3.55 -65.43 -1.57
CA MET A 1 3.33 -65.22 -3.03
C MET A 1 1.98 -64.53 -3.20
N LYS A 2 1.92 -63.25 -3.61
CA LYS A 2 1.58 -62.77 -4.98
C LYS A 2 0.21 -63.34 -5.45
N ARG A 3 -0.82 -62.61 -5.89
CA ARG A 3 -1.04 -61.27 -6.46
C ARG A 3 -2.57 -61.06 -6.57
N ILE A 4 -3.09 -59.84 -6.39
CA ILE A 4 -4.27 -59.31 -7.10
C ILE A 4 -4.10 -57.79 -7.25
N LEU A 5 -4.21 -57.28 -8.48
CA LEU A 5 -4.99 -56.08 -8.88
C LEU A 5 -4.58 -55.65 -10.29
N SER A 6 -5.54 -55.59 -11.22
CA SER A 6 -5.76 -54.47 -12.14
C SER A 6 -6.70 -54.89 -13.27
N LEU A 7 -7.85 -54.21 -13.36
CA LEU A 7 -8.73 -54.22 -14.51
C LEU A 7 -9.44 -52.86 -14.52
N MET A 8 -8.96 -51.94 -15.36
CA MET A 8 -9.75 -50.78 -15.81
C MET A 8 -9.11 -50.12 -17.03
N LEU A 9 -9.99 -49.53 -17.85
CA LEU A 9 -9.79 -48.71 -19.06
C LEU A 9 -9.59 -49.44 -20.41
N ALA A 10 -10.71 -49.58 -21.12
CA ALA A 10 -10.76 -49.40 -22.58
C ALA A 10 -12.17 -48.98 -22.99
N PHE A 11 -12.40 -47.68 -23.24
CA PHE A 11 -13.37 -47.20 -24.22
C PHE A 11 -12.97 -45.82 -24.71
N ILE A 12 -12.50 -45.78 -25.95
CA ILE A 12 -12.03 -44.59 -26.69
C ILE A 12 -13.25 -43.99 -27.40
N LEU A 13 -13.57 -42.72 -27.09
CA LEU A 13 -14.40 -41.85 -27.91
C LEU A 13 -13.54 -41.28 -29.04
N LEU A 14 -13.82 -41.68 -30.28
CA LEU A 14 -13.27 -41.10 -31.51
C LEU A 14 -14.07 -39.85 -31.89
N LEU A 15 -13.52 -38.68 -31.57
CA LEU A 15 -13.81 -37.38 -32.21
C LEU A 15 -12.48 -36.81 -32.75
N PRO A 16 -12.48 -35.91 -33.75
CA PRO A 16 -11.29 -35.56 -34.52
C PRO A 16 -10.33 -34.65 -33.73
N THR A 17 -9.61 -35.22 -32.76
CA THR A 17 -8.58 -34.54 -31.96
C THR A 17 -7.26 -34.34 -32.72
N SER A 18 -7.09 -35.00 -33.87
CA SER A 18 -5.84 -34.97 -34.63
C SER A 18 -5.58 -33.68 -35.40
N LEU A 19 -6.62 -32.92 -35.78
CA LEU A 19 -6.43 -31.59 -36.39
C LEU A 19 -6.08 -30.52 -35.34
N TRP A 20 -6.79 -30.52 -34.21
CA TRP A 20 -6.62 -29.54 -33.13
C TRP A 20 -5.27 -29.70 -32.41
N ALA A 21 -4.81 -30.94 -32.18
CA ALA A 21 -3.46 -31.18 -31.63
C ALA A 21 -2.36 -30.71 -32.60
N LYS A 22 -2.53 -30.95 -33.91
CA LYS A 22 -1.53 -30.63 -34.94
C LYS A 22 -1.45 -29.13 -35.28
N GLU A 23 -2.55 -28.38 -35.14
CA GLU A 23 -2.55 -26.91 -35.22
C GLU A 23 -1.96 -26.26 -33.96
N MET A 24 -2.27 -26.80 -32.78
CA MET A 24 -1.69 -26.34 -31.51
C MET A 24 -0.17 -26.52 -31.46
N ASP A 25 0.35 -27.62 -32.03
CA ASP A 25 1.79 -27.89 -32.12
C ASP A 25 2.55 -26.84 -32.95
N LYS A 26 1.96 -26.34 -34.04
CA LYS A 26 2.59 -25.31 -34.90
C LYS A 26 2.56 -23.91 -34.30
N ASP A 27 1.45 -23.53 -33.67
CA ASP A 27 1.33 -22.23 -32.99
C ASP A 27 2.30 -22.16 -31.80
N LEU A 28 2.32 -23.21 -30.96
CA LEU A 28 3.26 -23.32 -29.85
C LEU A 28 4.73 -23.23 -30.33
N GLU A 29 5.11 -23.98 -31.36
CA GLU A 29 6.45 -23.93 -31.95
C GLU A 29 6.81 -22.51 -32.43
N ALA A 30 5.89 -21.86 -33.16
CA ALA A 30 6.09 -20.50 -33.64
C ALA A 30 6.25 -19.49 -32.47
N ARG A 31 5.48 -19.62 -31.39
CA ARG A 31 5.57 -18.76 -30.21
C ARG A 31 6.86 -18.98 -29.42
N ILE A 32 7.31 -20.22 -29.28
CA ILE A 32 8.61 -20.54 -28.65
C ILE A 32 9.75 -19.92 -29.48
N LEU A 33 9.77 -20.12 -30.79
CA LEU A 33 10.81 -19.59 -31.68
C LEU A 33 10.83 -18.05 -31.68
N SER A 34 9.66 -17.42 -31.82
CA SER A 34 9.53 -15.96 -31.75
C SER A 34 10.00 -15.41 -30.39
N THR A 35 9.73 -16.12 -29.30
CA THR A 35 10.20 -15.71 -27.95
C THR A 35 11.73 -15.79 -27.88
N LYS A 36 12.33 -16.91 -28.29
CA LYS A 36 13.80 -17.09 -28.28
C LYS A 36 14.56 -16.17 -29.24
N GLN A 37 13.89 -15.57 -30.23
CA GLN A 37 14.49 -14.54 -31.09
C GLN A 37 14.58 -13.17 -30.39
N ARG A 38 13.71 -12.91 -29.40
CA ARG A 38 13.61 -11.62 -28.70
C ARG A 38 14.30 -11.62 -27.35
N ILE A 39 14.45 -12.78 -26.72
CA ILE A 39 15.14 -12.95 -25.45
C ILE A 39 16.32 -13.93 -25.56
N GLU A 40 17.33 -13.72 -24.73
CA GLU A 40 18.47 -14.64 -24.62
C GLU A 40 18.17 -15.70 -23.56
N VAL A 41 18.25 -16.98 -23.94
CA VAL A 41 18.11 -18.13 -23.03
C VAL A 41 19.49 -18.79 -22.91
N PRO A 42 20.16 -18.68 -21.74
CA PRO A 42 21.47 -19.31 -21.53
C PRO A 42 21.41 -20.83 -21.72
N GLU A 43 22.47 -21.43 -22.30
CA GLU A 43 22.55 -22.89 -22.52
C GLU A 43 22.40 -23.72 -21.24
N ALA A 44 22.80 -23.16 -20.09
CA ALA A 44 22.64 -23.79 -18.78
C ALA A 44 21.16 -24.01 -18.39
N LEU A 45 20.22 -23.26 -18.97
CA LEU A 45 18.78 -23.41 -18.73
C LEU A 45 18.18 -24.44 -19.70
N SER A 46 18.62 -25.70 -19.57
CA SER A 46 18.31 -26.76 -20.53
C SER A 46 16.94 -27.41 -20.35
N GLU A 47 16.31 -27.30 -19.17
CA GLU A 47 14.99 -27.88 -18.91
C GLU A 47 13.89 -26.90 -19.32
N PHE A 48 12.96 -27.34 -20.17
CA PHE A 48 11.88 -26.50 -20.70
C PHE A 48 10.51 -27.04 -20.31
N GLU A 49 9.65 -26.15 -19.82
CA GLU A 49 8.25 -26.41 -19.48
C GLU A 49 7.37 -25.32 -20.09
N TYR A 50 6.13 -25.68 -20.46
CA TYR A 50 5.13 -24.72 -20.88
C TYR A 50 3.75 -25.02 -20.30
N ASP A 51 2.93 -23.98 -20.17
CA ASP A 51 1.52 -24.04 -19.77
C ASP A 51 0.71 -23.08 -20.66
N LEU A 52 -0.51 -23.47 -21.04
CA LEU A 52 -1.45 -22.63 -21.78
C LEU A 52 -2.63 -22.35 -20.86
N ARG A 53 -2.83 -21.08 -20.51
CA ARG A 53 -3.95 -20.66 -19.66
C ARG A 53 -4.93 -19.81 -20.45
N SER A 54 -6.22 -20.07 -20.22
CA SER A 54 -7.32 -19.29 -20.77
C SER A 54 -8.04 -18.58 -19.63
N ARG A 55 -8.12 -17.25 -19.68
CA ARG A 55 -8.90 -16.44 -18.73
C ARG A 55 -9.62 -15.34 -19.48
N ASP A 56 -10.94 -15.21 -19.30
CA ASP A 56 -11.74 -14.11 -19.86
C ASP A 56 -11.55 -13.89 -21.38
N LYS A 57 -11.52 -14.99 -22.17
CA LYS A 57 -11.24 -15.04 -23.62
C LYS A 57 -9.78 -14.77 -24.03
N GLU A 58 -8.87 -14.63 -23.09
CA GLU A 58 -7.44 -14.45 -23.36
C GLU A 58 -6.69 -15.77 -23.17
N ASN A 59 -5.98 -16.19 -24.23
CA ASN A 59 -5.11 -17.35 -24.19
C ASN A 59 -3.66 -16.88 -24.03
N ARG A 60 -2.95 -17.39 -23.04
CA ARG A 60 -1.57 -17.00 -22.75
C ARG A 60 -0.69 -18.23 -22.58
N TYR A 61 0.45 -18.23 -23.26
CA TYR A 61 1.50 -19.20 -23.04
C TYR A 61 2.41 -18.75 -21.90
N TYR A 62 2.75 -19.68 -21.03
CA TYR A 62 3.71 -19.51 -19.94
C TYR A 62 4.89 -20.42 -20.25
N PHE A 63 6.01 -19.84 -20.64
CA PHE A 63 7.24 -20.57 -20.96
C PHE A 63 8.20 -20.48 -19.79
N THR A 64 8.81 -21.61 -19.42
CA THR A 64 9.83 -21.64 -18.38
C THR A 64 11.05 -22.45 -18.83
N TRP A 65 12.23 -21.85 -18.73
CA TRP A 65 13.52 -22.52 -18.90
C TRP A 65 14.26 -22.57 -17.57
N ARG A 66 14.77 -23.72 -17.15
CA ARG A 66 15.42 -23.92 -15.83
C ARG A 66 16.74 -24.64 -15.94
N ASP A 67 17.62 -24.35 -14.99
CA ASP A 67 18.85 -25.11 -14.79
C ASP A 67 18.52 -26.45 -14.10
N LYS A 68 19.00 -27.54 -14.69
CA LYS A 68 18.75 -28.91 -14.21
C LYS A 68 19.30 -29.15 -12.80
N GLN A 69 20.44 -28.53 -12.46
CA GLN A 69 21.12 -28.73 -11.19
C GLN A 69 20.73 -27.66 -10.16
N LYS A 70 20.35 -26.46 -10.62
CA LYS A 70 19.94 -25.33 -9.78
C LYS A 70 18.55 -24.83 -10.16
N GLN A 71 17.52 -25.54 -9.71
CA GLN A 71 16.12 -25.28 -10.08
C GLN A 71 15.63 -23.83 -9.77
N GLU A 72 16.31 -23.12 -8.85
CA GLU A 72 16.04 -21.71 -8.56
C GLU A 72 16.44 -20.79 -9.73
N ARG A 73 17.44 -21.18 -10.53
CA ARG A 73 17.87 -20.48 -11.72
C ARG A 73 16.92 -20.77 -12.88
N ARG A 74 16.11 -19.78 -13.26
CA ARG A 74 15.10 -19.94 -14.31
C ARG A 74 14.74 -18.64 -15.03
N ILE A 75 14.33 -18.78 -16.29
CA ILE A 75 13.62 -17.74 -17.04
C ILE A 75 12.15 -18.14 -17.12
N SER A 76 11.25 -17.22 -16.80
CA SER A 76 9.81 -17.36 -17.01
C SER A 76 9.29 -16.24 -17.92
N VAL A 77 8.50 -16.59 -18.93
CA VAL A 77 7.97 -15.64 -19.91
C VAL A 77 6.48 -15.90 -20.09
N VAL A 78 5.70 -14.82 -20.13
CA VAL A 78 4.27 -14.87 -20.48
C VAL A 78 4.08 -14.24 -21.84
N VAL A 79 3.45 -14.96 -22.75
CA VAL A 79 3.25 -14.54 -24.14
C VAL A 79 1.78 -14.63 -24.49
N ASP A 80 1.25 -13.57 -25.11
CA ASP A 80 -0.09 -13.58 -25.68
C ASP A 80 -0.15 -14.56 -26.87
N LYS A 81 -1.12 -15.48 -26.85
CA LYS A 81 -1.21 -16.55 -27.84
C LYS A 81 -1.46 -16.03 -29.25
N GLU A 82 -2.30 -15.01 -29.40
CA GLU A 82 -2.77 -14.56 -30.71
C GLU A 82 -1.78 -13.60 -31.38
N THR A 83 -1.20 -12.69 -30.60
CA THR A 83 -0.28 -11.65 -31.10
C THR A 83 1.19 -12.05 -31.01
N GLY A 84 1.54 -12.98 -30.11
CA GLY A 84 2.94 -13.27 -29.77
C GLY A 84 3.63 -12.16 -29.00
N THR A 85 2.87 -11.22 -28.42
CA THR A 85 3.40 -10.14 -27.56
C THR A 85 3.92 -10.73 -26.26
N ILE A 86 5.14 -10.37 -25.86
CA ILE A 86 5.68 -10.75 -24.55
C ILE A 86 5.07 -9.80 -23.50
N LEU A 87 4.33 -10.35 -22.55
CA LEU A 87 3.61 -9.59 -21.52
C LEU A 87 4.39 -9.55 -20.20
N ASN A 88 5.13 -10.60 -19.88
CA ASN A 88 6.01 -10.63 -18.72
C ASN A 88 7.28 -11.42 -19.05
N TYR A 89 8.37 -11.00 -18.44
CA TYR A 89 9.64 -11.72 -18.44
C TYR A 89 10.23 -11.63 -17.03
N SER A 90 10.72 -12.74 -16.52
CA SER A 90 11.55 -12.77 -15.32
C SER A 90 12.71 -13.73 -15.52
N TYR A 91 13.89 -13.32 -15.08
CA TYR A 91 15.07 -14.14 -15.05
C TYR A 91 15.59 -14.22 -13.63
N ASN A 92 15.25 -15.28 -12.92
CA ASN A 92 15.86 -15.58 -11.64
C ASN A 92 17.23 -16.22 -11.91
N HIS A 93 18.31 -15.46 -11.74
CA HIS A 93 19.64 -16.04 -11.57
C HIS A 93 19.82 -16.40 -10.09
N ASP A 94 20.77 -17.27 -9.74
CA ASP A 94 20.99 -17.69 -8.33
C ASP A 94 20.97 -16.50 -7.36
N ASN A 95 20.72 -16.77 -6.07
CA ASN A 95 20.81 -15.82 -4.95
C ASN A 95 22.22 -15.16 -4.75
N GLU A 96 23.03 -15.02 -5.80
CA GLU A 96 24.05 -13.96 -5.94
C GLU A 96 23.38 -12.61 -6.21
N LYS A 97 22.27 -12.33 -5.51
CA LYS A 97 22.03 -10.96 -5.11
C LYS A 97 23.31 -10.59 -4.34
N GLY A 98 24.01 -9.54 -4.75
CA GLY A 98 25.16 -9.04 -3.99
C GLY A 98 24.79 -8.86 -2.52
N ASP A 99 25.72 -8.46 -1.66
CA ASP A 99 25.23 -7.90 -0.40
C ASP A 99 24.35 -6.68 -0.75
N GLU A 100 23.26 -6.43 -0.02
CA GLU A 100 22.52 -5.17 -0.16
C GLU A 100 23.47 -3.98 0.03
N LYS A 101 24.60 -4.19 0.74
CA LYS A 101 25.71 -3.26 0.91
C LYS A 101 26.61 -3.07 -0.33
N ASP A 102 26.51 -3.90 -1.38
CA ASP A 102 27.40 -3.79 -2.53
C ASP A 102 27.19 -2.50 -3.31
N LEU A 103 28.31 -1.87 -3.70
CA LEU A 103 28.29 -0.74 -4.61
C LEU A 103 27.79 -1.18 -6.00
N ALA A 104 26.90 -0.38 -6.59
CA ALA A 104 26.40 -0.61 -7.95
C ALA A 104 27.57 -0.65 -8.93
N LYS A 105 27.76 -1.71 -9.71
CA LYS A 105 28.87 -1.81 -10.69
C LYS A 105 28.59 -1.04 -11.97
N ILE A 106 27.32 -0.89 -12.34
CA ILE A 106 26.89 -0.08 -13.49
C ILE A 106 26.13 1.18 -13.06
N SER A 107 26.28 2.24 -13.83
CA SER A 107 25.58 3.52 -13.63
C SER A 107 24.11 3.45 -14.02
N TYR A 108 23.30 4.37 -13.51
CA TYR A 108 21.89 4.54 -13.89
C TYR A 108 21.72 4.72 -15.41
N GLU A 109 22.54 5.56 -16.04
CA GLU A 109 22.44 5.85 -17.47
C GLU A 109 22.68 4.59 -18.31
N LYS A 110 23.70 3.80 -17.94
CA LYS A 110 23.98 2.52 -18.57
C LYS A 110 22.86 1.50 -18.38
N ALA A 111 22.27 1.44 -17.18
CA ALA A 111 21.12 0.58 -16.92
C ALA A 111 19.90 0.99 -17.76
N LEU A 112 19.66 2.29 -17.91
CA LEU A 112 18.58 2.84 -18.75
C LEU A 112 18.82 2.52 -20.24
N GLU A 113 20.06 2.62 -20.72
CA GLU A 113 20.42 2.16 -22.07
C GLU A 113 20.07 0.68 -22.26
N ASN A 114 20.41 -0.17 -21.29
CA ASN A 114 20.12 -1.60 -21.35
C ASN A 114 18.62 -1.89 -21.30
N ALA A 115 17.86 -1.18 -20.47
CA ALA A 115 16.40 -1.26 -20.41
C ALA A 115 15.76 -0.89 -21.75
N ASN A 116 16.18 0.24 -22.35
CA ASN A 116 15.71 0.67 -23.66
C ASN A 116 16.07 -0.33 -24.76
N ALA A 117 17.31 -0.86 -24.75
CA ALA A 117 17.73 -1.87 -25.72
C ALA A 117 16.91 -3.17 -25.60
N PHE A 118 16.54 -3.56 -24.39
CA PHE A 118 15.66 -4.70 -24.16
C PHE A 118 14.23 -4.44 -24.68
N LEU A 119 13.64 -3.29 -24.37
CA LEU A 119 12.31 -2.91 -24.85
C LEU A 119 12.23 -2.90 -26.39
N LYS A 120 13.26 -2.39 -27.07
CA LYS A 120 13.36 -2.43 -28.55
C LYS A 120 13.33 -3.84 -29.13
N LYS A 121 13.80 -4.84 -28.39
CA LYS A 121 13.79 -6.25 -28.84
C LYS A 121 12.46 -6.93 -28.54
N VAL A 122 11.91 -6.68 -27.36
CA VAL A 122 10.78 -7.44 -26.81
C VAL A 122 9.43 -6.87 -27.23
N VAL A 123 9.35 -5.54 -27.37
CA VAL A 123 8.15 -4.78 -27.75
C VAL A 123 8.50 -3.59 -28.69
N PRO A 124 9.14 -3.84 -29.84
CA PRO A 124 9.55 -2.79 -30.79
C PRO A 124 8.41 -1.85 -31.20
N GLU A 125 7.19 -2.35 -31.27
CA GLU A 125 5.97 -1.61 -31.60
C GLU A 125 5.61 -0.49 -30.60
N TYR A 126 6.20 -0.49 -29.41
CA TYR A 126 5.97 0.52 -28.37
C TYR A 126 7.08 1.58 -28.30
N GLU A 127 8.19 1.43 -29.00
CA GLU A 127 9.38 2.29 -28.82
C GLU A 127 9.02 3.79 -28.90
N SER A 128 8.25 4.20 -29.91
CA SER A 128 7.84 5.61 -30.08
C SER A 128 6.75 6.07 -29.12
N LYS A 129 6.08 5.14 -28.44
CA LYS A 129 4.92 5.35 -27.56
C LYS A 129 5.27 5.30 -26.08
N LEU A 130 6.48 4.88 -25.70
CA LEU A 130 6.89 4.85 -24.29
C LEU A 130 7.58 6.14 -23.90
N ARG A 131 7.34 6.60 -22.68
CA ARG A 131 8.04 7.73 -22.05
C ARG A 131 8.53 7.30 -20.69
N LEU A 132 9.80 7.52 -20.39
CA LEU A 132 10.34 7.22 -19.06
C LEU A 132 9.56 8.00 -18.00
N ASN A 133 9.04 7.30 -17.00
CA ASN A 133 8.43 7.90 -15.84
C ASN A 133 9.52 8.20 -14.80
N GLU A 134 9.96 9.45 -14.77
CA GLU A 134 11.03 9.91 -13.87
C GLU A 134 10.63 9.83 -12.37
N ASN A 135 9.33 9.70 -12.07
CA ASN A 135 8.83 9.56 -10.70
C ASN A 135 8.95 8.13 -10.14
N ARG A 136 9.33 7.16 -10.99
CA ARG A 136 9.47 5.74 -10.62
C ARG A 136 10.93 5.29 -10.48
N GLY A 137 11.86 6.21 -10.21
CA GLY A 137 13.23 5.85 -9.87
C GLY A 137 13.32 5.24 -8.47
N TYR A 138 13.07 3.94 -8.34
CA TYR A 138 13.38 3.22 -7.11
C TYR A 138 14.85 2.80 -7.15
N PHE A 139 15.66 3.40 -6.28
CA PHE A 139 17.10 3.13 -6.15
C PHE A 139 17.43 2.14 -5.04
N ASP A 140 16.43 1.57 -4.38
CA ASP A 140 16.64 0.65 -3.27
C ASP A 140 16.60 -0.81 -3.74
N GLY A 141 17.46 -1.65 -3.16
CA GLY A 141 17.70 -3.03 -3.58
C GLY A 141 18.70 -3.23 -4.74
N TYR A 142 18.62 -4.41 -5.36
CA TYR A 142 19.59 -4.98 -6.32
C TYR A 142 19.46 -4.49 -7.77
N TYR A 143 18.35 -3.83 -8.08
CA TYR A 143 17.98 -3.46 -9.45
C TYR A 143 17.74 -1.96 -9.54
N TYR A 144 18.00 -1.39 -10.72
CA TYR A 144 17.35 -0.16 -11.13
C TYR A 144 15.99 -0.53 -11.71
N GLU A 145 14.92 0.04 -11.15
CA GLU A 145 13.58 -0.10 -11.70
C GLU A 145 13.23 1.12 -12.54
N PHE A 146 12.83 0.88 -13.79
CA PHE A 146 12.39 1.90 -14.73
C PHE A 146 10.91 1.69 -15.03
N GLY A 147 10.10 2.72 -14.76
CA GLY A 147 8.73 2.81 -15.24
C GLY A 147 8.68 3.56 -16.57
N PHE A 148 7.83 3.11 -17.48
CA PHE A 148 7.58 3.78 -18.75
C PHE A 148 6.07 3.96 -18.93
N ASP A 149 5.63 5.21 -18.92
CA ASP A 149 4.25 5.59 -19.26
C ASP A 149 3.98 5.21 -20.71
N TYR A 150 2.84 4.54 -20.95
CA TYR A 150 2.38 4.29 -22.31
C TYR A 150 1.61 5.50 -22.83
N CYS A 151 2.14 6.10 -23.89
CA CYS A 151 1.69 7.36 -24.49
C CYS A 151 1.36 7.18 -25.99
N PRO A 152 0.30 6.44 -26.36
CA PRO A 152 -0.16 6.39 -27.74
C PRO A 152 -0.54 7.79 -28.19
N ASN A 153 -0.15 8.16 -29.42
CA ASN A 153 -0.36 9.50 -29.97
C ASN A 153 0.23 10.64 -29.10
N GLY A 154 1.20 10.34 -28.23
CA GLY A 154 1.83 11.32 -27.34
C GLY A 154 1.04 11.66 -26.07
N ILE A 155 -0.08 10.98 -25.81
CA ILE A 155 -0.94 11.20 -24.63
C ILE A 155 -0.88 9.98 -23.73
N LYS A 156 -0.57 10.19 -22.45
CA LYS A 156 -0.48 9.13 -21.44
C LYS A 156 -1.81 8.39 -21.27
N VAL A 157 -1.75 7.07 -21.14
CA VAL A 157 -2.86 6.25 -20.68
C VAL A 157 -2.79 6.12 -19.16
N LYS A 158 -3.90 6.45 -18.47
CA LYS A 158 -3.99 6.35 -17.01
C LYS A 158 -3.81 4.90 -16.58
N ASP A 159 -3.02 4.70 -15.51
CA ASP A 159 -2.75 3.41 -14.85
C ASP A 159 -2.13 2.32 -15.74
N VAL A 160 -1.54 2.71 -16.87
CA VAL A 160 -0.86 1.77 -17.78
C VAL A 160 0.60 2.16 -17.92
N GLU A 161 1.43 1.37 -17.26
CA GLU A 161 2.86 1.56 -17.21
C GLU A 161 3.58 0.24 -17.49
N ILE A 162 4.65 0.31 -18.27
CA ILE A 162 5.57 -0.80 -18.48
C ILE A 162 6.72 -0.66 -17.50
N SER A 163 7.13 -1.74 -16.85
CA SER A 163 8.29 -1.75 -15.97
C SER A 163 9.42 -2.62 -16.49
N VAL A 164 10.67 -2.16 -16.27
CA VAL A 164 11.89 -2.93 -16.52
C VAL A 164 12.80 -2.82 -15.31
N ALA A 165 13.24 -3.95 -14.77
CA ALA A 165 14.24 -4.02 -13.70
C ALA A 165 15.58 -4.49 -14.26
N VAL A 166 16.64 -3.71 -14.03
CA VAL A 166 18.00 -3.97 -14.53
C VAL A 166 18.96 -4.13 -13.36
N SER A 167 19.73 -5.22 -13.35
CA SER A 167 20.74 -5.51 -12.32
C SER A 167 21.79 -4.42 -12.23
N LYS A 168 22.03 -3.92 -11.01
CA LYS A 168 23.11 -2.96 -10.73
C LYS A 168 24.51 -3.58 -10.86
N GLN A 169 24.60 -4.90 -10.87
CA GLN A 169 25.87 -5.64 -10.82
C GLN A 169 26.39 -5.99 -12.22
N ASP A 170 25.53 -6.49 -13.10
CA ASP A 170 25.92 -6.96 -14.44
C ASP A 170 25.11 -6.31 -15.58
N GLY A 171 24.14 -5.44 -15.26
CA GLY A 171 23.35 -4.71 -16.24
C GLY A 171 22.36 -5.54 -17.03
N LYS A 172 22.11 -6.80 -16.65
CA LYS A 172 21.10 -7.64 -17.30
C LYS A 172 19.69 -7.26 -16.84
N VAL A 173 18.73 -7.42 -17.74
CA VAL A 173 17.31 -7.29 -17.40
C VAL A 173 16.89 -8.51 -16.60
N TYR A 174 16.37 -8.27 -15.40
CA TYR A 174 15.89 -9.30 -14.48
C TYR A 174 14.38 -9.46 -14.57
N GLN A 175 13.66 -8.37 -14.76
CA GLN A 175 12.20 -8.37 -14.82
C GLN A 175 11.71 -7.38 -15.84
N PHE A 176 10.64 -7.75 -16.53
CA PHE A 176 9.85 -6.86 -17.36
C PHE A 176 8.38 -7.18 -17.18
N SER A 177 7.57 -6.13 -17.00
CA SER A 177 6.12 -6.22 -17.00
C SER A 177 5.59 -5.29 -18.08
N GLY A 178 4.97 -5.88 -19.10
CA GLY A 178 4.43 -5.20 -20.26
C GLY A 178 2.91 -5.14 -20.24
N MET A 179 2.34 -4.79 -21.39
CA MET A 179 0.90 -4.70 -21.60
C MET A 179 0.50 -5.29 -22.95
N ASN A 180 -0.78 -5.67 -23.08
CA ASN A 180 -1.35 -6.11 -24.34
C ASN A 180 -2.06 -4.95 -25.04
N LYS A 181 -1.46 -4.35 -26.08
CA LYS A 181 -2.07 -3.20 -26.80
C LYS A 181 -3.24 -3.55 -27.69
N ASP A 182 -3.26 -4.75 -28.26
CA ASP A 182 -4.17 -5.10 -29.36
C ASP A 182 -5.59 -5.31 -28.87
N ARG A 183 -5.76 -5.30 -27.54
CA ARG A 183 -7.02 -5.22 -26.84
C ARG A 183 -7.63 -3.81 -26.79
N PHE A 184 -6.91 -2.76 -27.14
CA PHE A 184 -7.39 -1.39 -26.92
C PHE A 184 -7.33 -0.51 -28.16
N THR A 185 -8.47 0.08 -28.47
CA THR A 185 -8.64 1.22 -29.36
C THR A 185 -8.61 2.53 -28.56
N TYR A 186 -8.14 3.59 -29.19
CA TYR A 186 -7.97 4.90 -28.56
C TYR A 186 -8.77 5.92 -29.36
N SER A 187 -9.60 6.71 -28.66
CA SER A 187 -10.33 7.81 -29.28
C SER A 187 -9.36 8.76 -30.00
N LEU A 188 -9.68 9.08 -31.25
CA LEU A 188 -8.91 10.02 -32.09
C LEU A 188 -9.45 11.46 -32.03
N HIS A 189 -10.48 11.70 -31.21
CA HIS A 189 -11.06 13.02 -31.05
C HIS A 189 -10.05 13.97 -30.40
N LYS A 190 -9.98 15.20 -30.90
CA LYS A 190 -9.24 16.28 -30.22
C LYS A 190 -10.05 16.78 -29.02
N PRO A 191 -9.40 17.18 -27.91
CA PRO A 191 -10.10 17.80 -26.80
C PRO A 191 -10.79 19.08 -27.29
N LYS A 192 -12.06 19.26 -26.92
CA LYS A 192 -12.81 20.50 -27.14
C LYS A 192 -12.75 21.43 -25.94
N LEU A 193 -12.63 20.84 -24.75
CA LEU A 193 -12.49 21.57 -23.49
C LEU A 193 -11.03 21.94 -23.24
N THR A 194 -10.85 23.10 -22.64
CA THR A 194 -9.60 23.54 -22.02
C THR A 194 -9.49 22.99 -20.59
N LEU A 195 -8.27 23.03 -20.03
CA LEU A 195 -8.04 22.66 -18.63
C LEU A 195 -8.92 23.48 -17.66
N LYS A 196 -9.05 24.79 -17.88
CA LYS A 196 -9.86 25.67 -17.03
C LYS A 196 -11.35 25.33 -17.08
N GLU A 197 -11.86 24.95 -18.25
CA GLU A 197 -13.25 24.50 -18.37
C GLU A 197 -13.45 23.15 -17.66
N ALA A 198 -12.48 22.25 -17.73
CA ALA A 198 -12.50 21.00 -16.98
C ALA A 198 -12.43 21.23 -15.46
N GLU A 199 -11.63 22.17 -14.97
CA GLU A 199 -11.58 22.56 -13.55
C GLU A 199 -12.93 23.14 -13.07
N ALA A 200 -13.61 23.93 -13.91
CA ALA A 200 -14.95 24.44 -13.62
C ALA A 200 -15.99 23.30 -13.53
N ILE A 201 -15.94 22.34 -14.47
CA ILE A 201 -16.79 21.14 -14.43
C ILE A 201 -16.47 20.30 -13.20
N TYR A 202 -15.19 20.13 -12.86
CA TYR A 202 -14.76 19.40 -11.67
C TYR A 202 -15.36 20.04 -10.43
N LYS A 203 -15.27 21.36 -10.27
CA LYS A 203 -15.88 22.09 -9.16
C LYS A 203 -17.37 21.85 -9.05
N GLU A 204 -18.10 21.94 -10.16
CA GLU A 204 -19.56 21.86 -10.18
C GLU A 204 -20.08 20.43 -9.96
N LYS A 205 -19.45 19.44 -10.60
CA LYS A 205 -19.99 18.07 -10.70
C LYS A 205 -19.24 17.02 -9.88
N ILE A 206 -18.00 17.28 -9.46
CA ILE A 206 -17.17 16.35 -8.67
C ILE A 206 -16.92 16.93 -7.29
N GLY A 207 -16.35 18.12 -7.22
CA GLY A 207 -16.16 18.90 -6.00
C GLY A 207 -14.97 18.47 -5.16
N VAL A 208 -14.71 19.30 -4.16
CA VAL A 208 -13.83 18.99 -3.02
C VAL A 208 -14.62 19.25 -1.74
N GLN A 209 -14.37 18.42 -0.73
CA GLN A 209 -15.02 18.53 0.56
C GLN A 209 -14.01 18.76 1.66
N LEU A 210 -14.21 19.82 2.43
CA LEU A 210 -13.48 20.06 3.66
C LEU A 210 -14.01 19.09 4.72
N LYS A 211 -13.14 18.27 5.30
CA LYS A 211 -13.46 17.39 6.43
C LYS A 211 -12.42 17.51 7.53
N TYR A 212 -12.82 17.14 8.74
CA TYR A 212 -11.86 16.70 9.74
C TYR A 212 -11.43 15.26 9.45
N MET A 213 -10.14 15.07 9.24
CA MET A 213 -9.51 13.76 9.15
C MET A 213 -9.15 13.29 10.55
N LEU A 214 -9.22 11.98 10.78
CA LEU A 214 -8.80 11.33 12.02
C LEU A 214 -7.59 10.45 11.73
N PHE A 215 -6.58 10.53 12.60
CA PHE A 215 -5.38 9.71 12.52
C PHE A 215 -5.04 9.16 13.90
N TYR A 216 -4.92 7.84 14.00
CA TYR A 216 -4.46 7.18 15.23
C TYR A 216 -2.95 6.97 15.19
N ASP A 217 -2.25 7.66 16.09
CA ASP A 217 -0.83 7.51 16.27
C ASP A 217 -0.55 6.29 17.15
N TYR A 218 -0.22 5.15 16.52
CA TYR A 218 0.07 3.90 17.22
C TYR A 218 1.27 4.00 18.18
N LYS A 219 2.17 4.97 18.00
CA LYS A 219 3.33 5.16 18.90
C LYS A 219 2.90 5.82 20.20
N THR A 220 2.14 6.92 20.10
CA THR A 220 1.65 7.63 21.30
C THR A 220 0.35 7.05 21.84
N LYS A 221 -0.28 6.12 21.12
CA LYS A 221 -1.62 5.59 21.37
C LYS A 221 -2.67 6.69 21.52
N THR A 222 -2.57 7.72 20.68
CA THR A 222 -3.49 8.87 20.71
C THR A 222 -4.13 9.11 19.35
N MET A 223 -5.40 9.48 19.37
CA MET A 223 -6.12 9.98 18.20
C MET A 223 -5.79 11.46 18.00
N LYS A 224 -5.55 11.86 16.75
CA LYS A 224 -5.36 13.24 16.32
C LYS A 224 -6.40 13.57 15.26
N SER A 225 -6.82 14.83 15.20
CA SER A 225 -7.60 15.34 14.07
C SER A 225 -6.88 16.49 13.38
N PHE A 226 -7.12 16.63 12.08
CA PHE A 226 -6.64 17.74 11.28
C PHE A 226 -7.62 18.04 10.15
N PRO A 227 -7.77 19.30 9.73
CA PRO A 227 -8.65 19.63 8.62
C PRO A 227 -7.96 19.35 7.28
N ALA A 228 -8.70 18.82 6.32
CA ALA A 228 -8.21 18.57 4.96
C ALA A 228 -9.32 18.76 3.93
N TYR A 229 -8.98 19.30 2.77
CA TYR A 229 -9.80 19.10 1.59
C TYR A 229 -9.52 17.71 1.02
N ILE A 230 -10.58 16.96 0.79
CA ILE A 230 -10.55 15.68 0.09
C ILE A 230 -11.03 15.93 -1.33
N ALA A 231 -10.23 15.54 -2.32
CA ALA A 231 -10.73 15.41 -3.70
C ALA A 231 -11.86 14.36 -3.70
N GLN A 232 -13.11 14.75 -4.01
CA GLN A 232 -14.28 13.87 -3.97
C GLN A 232 -14.29 12.91 -5.18
N ASN A 233 -13.18 12.23 -5.40
CA ASN A 233 -12.94 11.34 -6.53
C ASN A 233 -12.78 9.87 -6.11
N SER A 234 -13.45 9.46 -5.03
CA SER A 234 -13.45 8.07 -4.54
C SER A 234 -13.99 7.08 -5.57
N SER A 235 -14.91 7.50 -6.43
CA SER A 235 -15.40 6.72 -7.57
C SER A 235 -14.57 6.89 -8.85
N ARG A 236 -13.39 7.51 -8.78
CA ARG A 236 -12.48 7.75 -9.93
C ARG A 236 -13.15 8.49 -11.12
N LYS A 237 -14.18 9.28 -10.86
CA LYS A 237 -14.84 10.16 -11.83
C LYS A 237 -13.81 10.92 -12.68
N VAL A 238 -14.07 10.96 -13.99
CA VAL A 238 -13.28 11.69 -14.98
C VAL A 238 -14.20 12.52 -15.86
N ILE A 239 -13.64 13.53 -16.54
CA ILE A 239 -14.40 14.43 -17.40
C ILE A 239 -14.02 14.13 -18.86
N ASP A 240 -14.98 13.71 -19.68
CA ASP A 240 -14.76 13.52 -21.12
C ASP A 240 -14.30 14.83 -21.76
N ALA A 241 -13.14 14.83 -22.40
CA ALA A 241 -12.50 16.05 -22.90
C ALA A 241 -13.19 16.64 -24.15
N PHE A 242 -14.15 15.91 -24.74
CA PHE A 242 -14.93 16.34 -25.89
C PHE A 242 -16.33 16.83 -25.50
N THR A 243 -17.00 16.14 -24.57
CA THR A 243 -18.40 16.43 -24.18
C THR A 243 -18.53 17.21 -22.87
N GLY A 244 -17.58 17.10 -21.95
CA GLY A 244 -17.70 17.61 -20.58
C GLY A 244 -18.62 16.78 -19.67
N GLU A 245 -18.97 15.57 -20.12
CA GLU A 245 -19.71 14.61 -19.31
C GLU A 245 -18.80 14.01 -18.23
N VAL A 246 -19.32 13.89 -17.01
CA VAL A 246 -18.62 13.23 -15.90
C VAL A 246 -19.06 11.77 -15.86
N TYR A 247 -18.10 10.85 -15.85
CA TYR A 247 -18.38 9.42 -15.80
C TYR A 247 -17.36 8.69 -14.92
N VAL A 248 -17.73 7.50 -14.44
CA VAL A 248 -16.83 6.61 -13.67
C VAL A 248 -16.17 5.62 -14.64
N PRO A 249 -14.83 5.55 -14.70
CA PRO A 249 -14.11 4.53 -15.44
C PRO A 249 -14.42 3.14 -14.88
N GLN A 250 -14.67 2.17 -15.76
CA GLN A 250 -14.80 0.78 -15.34
C GLN A 250 -13.40 0.18 -15.08
N GLU A 251 -13.20 -0.39 -13.89
CA GLU A 251 -11.94 -1.03 -13.52
C GLU A 251 -11.70 -2.31 -14.34
N GLU A 252 -10.47 -2.50 -14.82
CA GLU A 252 -9.99 -3.82 -15.20
C GLU A 252 -9.81 -4.62 -13.89
N MET A 253 -10.60 -5.68 -13.71
CA MET A 253 -10.64 -6.47 -12.49
C MET A 253 -9.37 -7.32 -12.33
N ASN A 254 -8.25 -6.69 -11.96
CA ASN A 254 -7.06 -7.39 -11.46
C ASN A 254 -7.29 -7.75 -10.01
N GLY A 255 -8.02 -8.84 -9.79
CA GLY A 255 -8.19 -9.42 -8.46
C GLY A 255 -6.83 -9.76 -7.87
N VAL A 256 -6.38 -8.99 -6.88
CA VAL A 256 -5.34 -9.39 -5.94
C VAL A 256 -6.07 -10.11 -4.81
N PRO A 257 -5.91 -11.43 -4.63
CA PRO A 257 -6.41 -12.10 -3.45
C PRO A 257 -5.64 -11.55 -2.25
N TYR A 258 -6.32 -10.77 -1.41
CA TYR A 258 -5.83 -10.40 -0.09
C TYR A 258 -5.89 -11.65 0.79
N ALA A 259 -4.78 -12.36 0.91
CA ALA A 259 -4.61 -13.38 1.92
C ALA A 259 -4.36 -12.68 3.26
N GLN A 260 -5.35 -12.70 4.15
CA GLN A 260 -5.17 -12.37 5.56
C GLN A 260 -4.46 -13.54 6.24
N ASP A 261 -3.14 -13.47 6.34
CA ASP A 261 -2.41 -14.20 7.38
C ASP A 261 -2.18 -13.24 8.56
N LEU A 262 -2.98 -13.42 9.62
CA LEU A 262 -2.71 -12.89 10.94
C LEU A 262 -2.82 -14.04 11.95
N THR A 263 -1.70 -14.74 12.19
CA THR A 263 -1.54 -15.60 13.36
C THR A 263 -0.13 -15.49 13.94
N GLY A 264 -0.05 -15.22 15.24
CA GLY A 264 1.16 -15.19 16.09
C GLY A 264 1.37 -13.80 16.70
N TYR A 265 1.46 -13.55 18.01
CA TYR A 265 1.83 -14.29 19.23
C TYR A 265 0.93 -13.77 20.38
N ALA A 266 0.77 -14.34 21.58
CA ALA A 266 1.72 -15.00 22.50
C ALA A 266 0.96 -16.03 23.38
N GLU A 267 1.61 -16.93 24.13
CA GLU A 267 2.08 -16.65 25.49
C GLU A 267 3.07 -17.71 26.00
N ASN A 268 4.07 -17.25 26.75
CA ASN A 268 4.60 -17.97 27.91
C ASN A 268 4.99 -16.90 28.94
N ALA A 269 4.19 -16.74 29.99
CA ALA A 269 4.57 -16.01 31.19
C ALA A 269 4.06 -16.77 32.42
N LYS A 270 4.99 -17.03 33.35
CA LYS A 270 4.71 -17.69 34.63
C LYS A 270 3.95 -16.75 35.56
N MET A 271 3.01 -17.34 36.32
CA MET A 271 2.29 -16.69 37.42
C MET A 271 3.26 -16.26 38.53
N ASP A 272 3.11 -15.01 38.97
CA ASP A 272 3.46 -14.55 40.31
C ASP A 272 2.17 -13.99 40.96
N THR A 273 2.02 -14.18 42.26
CA THR A 273 0.77 -14.02 42.99
C THR A 273 0.78 -12.77 43.85
N GLY A 274 0.20 -11.68 43.36
CA GLY A 274 -0.13 -10.48 44.14
C GLY A 274 -0.74 -9.37 43.27
N LEU A 275 -1.84 -8.76 43.73
CA LEU A 275 -2.53 -7.68 43.00
C LEU A 275 -1.80 -6.34 43.16
N THR A 276 -1.61 -5.65 42.03
CA THR A 276 -1.07 -4.30 41.88
C THR A 276 -2.16 -3.23 42.13
N PRO A 277 -1.76 -1.97 42.44
CA PRO A 277 -2.69 -0.85 42.55
C PRO A 277 -3.55 -0.64 41.28
N GLU A 278 -2.98 -0.87 40.11
CA GLU A 278 -3.67 -0.78 38.80
C GLU A 278 -4.77 -1.85 38.68
N GLU A 279 -4.52 -3.07 39.16
CA GLU A 279 -5.52 -4.14 39.19
C GLU A 279 -6.67 -3.82 40.17
N THR A 280 -6.38 -3.11 41.26
CA THR A 280 -7.41 -2.66 42.22
C THR A 280 -8.31 -1.58 41.60
N GLN A 281 -7.74 -0.65 40.81
CA GLN A 281 -8.50 0.36 40.09
C GLN A 281 -9.40 -0.24 39.00
N VAL A 282 -8.93 -1.29 38.31
CA VAL A 282 -9.74 -2.03 37.33
C VAL A 282 -10.93 -2.72 38.00
N ILE A 283 -10.76 -3.25 39.22
CA ILE A 283 -11.84 -3.88 40.00
C ILE A 283 -12.92 -2.85 40.42
N GLU A 284 -12.55 -1.61 40.72
CA GLU A 284 -13.53 -0.57 41.05
C GLU A 284 -14.32 -0.09 39.83
N VAL A 285 -13.64 0.12 38.69
CA VAL A 285 -14.30 0.54 37.44
C VAL A 285 -15.22 -0.55 36.89
N THR A 286 -14.87 -1.83 37.06
CA THR A 286 -15.67 -2.96 36.57
C THR A 286 -16.98 -3.19 37.34
N LYS A 287 -17.08 -2.74 38.61
CA LYS A 287 -18.32 -2.83 39.41
C LYS A 287 -19.47 -1.99 38.86
N GLY A 288 -19.17 -0.93 38.10
CA GLY A 288 -20.17 -0.04 37.51
C GLY A 288 -20.58 -0.40 36.08
N LEU A 289 -20.08 -1.50 35.53
CA LEU A 289 -20.37 -1.91 34.16
C LEU A 289 -21.66 -2.74 34.10
N LEU A 290 -22.42 -2.56 33.02
CA LEU A 290 -23.53 -3.42 32.65
C LEU A 290 -23.08 -4.86 32.54
N THR A 291 -23.92 -5.75 33.01
CA THR A 291 -23.83 -7.19 32.74
C THR A 291 -24.10 -7.49 31.27
N LYS A 292 -23.72 -8.70 30.84
CA LYS A 292 -24.03 -9.20 29.50
C LYS A 292 -25.53 -9.19 29.22
N GLU A 293 -26.33 -9.61 30.20
CA GLU A 293 -27.78 -9.72 30.08
C GLU A 293 -28.43 -8.34 29.94
N GLU A 294 -27.95 -7.35 30.69
CA GLU A 294 -28.39 -5.96 30.56
C GLU A 294 -27.99 -5.35 29.20
N ALA A 295 -26.78 -5.64 28.71
CA ALA A 295 -26.33 -5.21 27.39
C ALA A 295 -27.19 -5.82 26.26
N ILE A 296 -27.49 -7.12 26.33
CA ILE A 296 -28.39 -7.80 25.37
C ILE A 296 -29.79 -7.18 25.42
N LYS A 297 -30.35 -6.98 26.63
CA LYS A 297 -31.66 -6.36 26.82
C LYS A 297 -31.72 -4.96 26.21
N ARG A 298 -30.64 -4.18 26.34
CA ARG A 298 -30.56 -2.82 25.79
C ARG A 298 -30.68 -2.79 24.28
N VAL A 299 -30.05 -3.74 23.58
CA VAL A 299 -30.17 -3.88 22.13
C VAL A 299 -31.55 -4.43 21.75
N ALA A 300 -32.07 -5.41 22.50
CA ALA A 300 -33.35 -6.07 22.22
C ALA A 300 -34.57 -5.15 22.26
N ASN A 301 -34.48 -4.01 22.96
CA ASN A 301 -35.51 -2.97 22.96
C ASN A 301 -35.77 -2.38 21.57
N SER A 302 -34.73 -2.26 20.75
CA SER A 302 -34.80 -1.63 19.42
C SER A 302 -34.66 -2.66 18.29
N PHE A 303 -34.07 -3.82 18.57
CA PHE A 303 -33.88 -4.91 17.60
C PHE A 303 -34.52 -6.21 18.12
N SER A 304 -35.76 -6.46 17.71
CA SER A 304 -36.57 -7.54 18.27
C SER A 304 -35.98 -8.94 18.06
N ARG A 305 -35.19 -9.17 17.00
CA ARG A 305 -34.51 -10.45 16.71
C ARG A 305 -33.46 -10.86 17.75
N VAL A 306 -33.01 -9.93 18.58
CA VAL A 306 -32.13 -10.23 19.71
C VAL A 306 -32.88 -11.00 20.80
N ASN A 307 -34.21 -10.87 20.87
CA ASN A 307 -35.03 -11.66 21.79
C ASN A 307 -35.00 -13.14 21.40
N GLY A 308 -34.43 -13.98 22.26
CA GLY A 308 -34.29 -15.42 22.00
C GLY A 308 -33.01 -15.80 21.25
N MET A 309 -32.07 -14.88 21.07
CA MET A 309 -30.73 -15.17 20.56
C MET A 309 -30.00 -16.16 21.48
N LYS A 310 -29.44 -17.22 20.90
CA LYS A 310 -28.53 -18.14 21.57
C LYS A 310 -27.10 -17.59 21.47
N VAL A 311 -26.57 -17.06 22.57
CA VAL A 311 -25.20 -16.54 22.64
C VAL A 311 -24.20 -17.67 22.36
N THR A 312 -23.32 -17.46 21.38
CA THR A 312 -22.22 -18.38 21.02
C THR A 312 -20.86 -17.79 21.37
N TYR A 313 -20.78 -16.48 21.54
CA TYR A 313 -19.55 -15.77 21.92
C TYR A 313 -19.90 -14.52 22.72
N ASP A 314 -19.14 -14.26 23.80
CA ASP A 314 -19.15 -12.97 24.47
C ASP A 314 -17.74 -12.61 24.99
N ARG A 315 -17.42 -11.32 24.93
CA ARG A 315 -16.18 -10.76 25.45
C ARG A 315 -16.41 -9.33 25.93
N LEU A 316 -16.05 -9.07 27.18
CA LEU A 316 -15.86 -7.72 27.70
C LEU A 316 -14.40 -7.33 27.55
N TYR A 317 -14.12 -6.20 26.92
CA TYR A 317 -12.77 -5.67 26.81
C TYR A 317 -12.78 -4.14 26.89
N LYS A 318 -11.65 -3.56 27.29
CA LYS A 318 -11.42 -2.13 27.17
C LYS A 318 -10.80 -1.88 25.80
N ASP A 319 -11.46 -1.09 24.96
CA ASP A 319 -10.93 -0.70 23.67
C ASP A 319 -9.72 0.24 23.86
N GLU A 320 -8.59 -0.10 23.25
CA GLU A 320 -7.35 0.68 23.40
C GLU A 320 -7.46 2.06 22.77
N ILE A 321 -8.31 2.23 21.76
CA ILE A 321 -8.44 3.50 21.02
C ILE A 321 -9.41 4.42 21.75
N SER A 322 -10.67 4.00 21.91
CA SER A 322 -11.70 4.83 22.55
C SER A 322 -11.63 4.84 24.08
N GLN A 323 -10.82 3.96 24.68
CA GLN A 323 -10.74 3.73 26.14
C GLN A 323 -12.06 3.28 26.79
N ARG A 324 -13.08 2.93 25.99
CA ARG A 324 -14.39 2.47 26.44
C ARG A 324 -14.37 0.99 26.79
N TYR A 325 -15.16 0.59 27.78
CA TYR A 325 -15.45 -0.83 28.02
C TYR A 325 -16.56 -1.29 27.08
N ILE A 326 -16.32 -2.34 26.30
CA ILE A 326 -17.21 -2.82 25.25
C ILE A 326 -17.56 -4.28 25.51
N TRP A 327 -18.86 -4.54 25.58
CA TRP A 327 -19.40 -5.88 25.38
C TRP A 327 -19.44 -6.18 23.88
N ASN A 328 -18.73 -7.21 23.44
CA ASN A 328 -18.82 -7.78 22.10
C ASN A 328 -19.45 -9.16 22.20
N ILE A 329 -20.65 -9.31 21.64
CA ILE A 329 -21.49 -10.50 21.80
C ILE A 329 -21.90 -10.98 20.42
N SER A 330 -21.88 -12.29 20.21
CA SER A 330 -22.40 -12.92 19.00
C SER A 330 -23.24 -14.13 19.35
N GLY A 331 -24.21 -14.44 18.50
CA GLY A 331 -25.12 -15.55 18.71
C GLY A 331 -25.91 -15.89 17.47
N THR A 332 -26.68 -16.97 17.56
CA THR A 332 -27.59 -17.39 16.50
C THR A 332 -29.04 -17.19 16.91
N VAL A 333 -29.90 -16.95 15.92
CA VAL A 333 -31.35 -16.85 16.09
C VAL A 333 -32.03 -17.76 15.07
N ALA A 334 -32.96 -18.60 15.54
CA ALA A 334 -33.73 -19.44 14.65
C ALA A 334 -34.72 -18.60 13.83
N LEU A 335 -34.81 -18.87 12.53
CA LEU A 335 -35.73 -18.20 11.61
C LEU A 335 -36.99 -19.06 11.41
N LYS A 336 -38.15 -18.42 11.36
CA LYS A 336 -39.41 -19.13 11.07
C LYS A 336 -39.44 -19.53 9.60
N GLU A 337 -40.10 -20.65 9.32
CA GLU A 337 -40.29 -21.15 7.95
C GLU A 337 -40.95 -20.13 7.01
N SER A 338 -41.87 -19.32 7.53
CA SER A 338 -42.53 -18.24 6.78
C SER A 338 -41.61 -17.07 6.42
N GLU A 339 -40.45 -16.95 7.07
CA GLU A 339 -39.50 -15.84 6.87
C GLU A 339 -38.41 -16.16 5.83
N VAL A 340 -38.24 -17.44 5.45
CA VAL A 340 -37.20 -17.88 4.51
C VAL A 340 -37.86 -18.33 3.21
N PRO A 341 -37.82 -17.54 2.13
CA PRO A 341 -38.36 -17.95 0.84
C PRO A 341 -37.58 -19.15 0.31
N LEU A 342 -38.27 -20.27 0.08
CA LEU A 342 -37.66 -21.51 -0.44
C LEU A 342 -37.10 -21.30 -1.85
N LYS A 343 -35.84 -21.73 -2.07
CA LYS A 343 -35.33 -21.98 -3.42
C LYS A 343 -36.04 -23.22 -3.98
N LYS A 344 -36.61 -23.13 -5.18
CA LYS A 344 -37.34 -24.23 -5.84
C LYS A 344 -36.48 -25.48 -6.12
N ASP A 345 -35.15 -25.36 -6.13
CA ASP A 345 -34.23 -26.40 -6.63
C ASP A 345 -33.27 -26.98 -5.57
N LEU A 346 -33.51 -26.78 -4.27
CA LEU A 346 -32.70 -27.34 -3.19
C LEU A 346 -33.55 -28.24 -2.28
N SER A 347 -33.01 -29.38 -1.86
CA SER A 347 -33.65 -30.32 -0.93
C SER A 347 -33.92 -29.68 0.44
N GLU A 348 -35.03 -30.03 1.08
CA GLU A 348 -35.42 -29.53 2.42
C GLU A 348 -34.33 -29.68 3.49
N ASP A 349 -33.43 -30.65 3.34
CA ASP A 349 -32.38 -30.99 4.32
C ASP A 349 -31.13 -30.10 4.32
N SER A 350 -31.00 -29.11 3.41
CA SER A 350 -29.74 -28.34 3.24
C SER A 350 -29.79 -26.87 3.70
N PHE A 351 -30.82 -26.43 4.42
CA PHE A 351 -30.92 -25.04 4.91
C PHE A 351 -30.65 -24.94 6.41
N GLU A 352 -29.53 -24.32 6.79
CA GLU A 352 -29.38 -23.73 8.12
C GLU A 352 -30.34 -22.55 8.24
N ARG A 353 -31.48 -22.75 8.91
CA ARG A 353 -32.50 -21.70 9.19
C ARG A 353 -32.09 -20.86 10.39
N GLU A 354 -30.84 -20.40 10.40
CA GLU A 354 -30.28 -19.59 11.49
C GLU A 354 -29.74 -18.27 10.95
N GLY A 355 -30.08 -17.17 11.62
CA GLY A 355 -29.43 -15.89 11.44
C GLY A 355 -28.29 -15.74 12.44
N THR A 356 -27.19 -15.09 12.05
CA THR A 356 -26.07 -14.79 12.96
C THR A 356 -26.12 -13.32 13.35
N ILE A 357 -26.17 -13.04 14.66
CA ILE A 357 -26.22 -11.68 15.22
C ILE A 357 -24.86 -11.33 15.84
N HIS A 358 -24.39 -10.11 15.60
CA HIS A 358 -23.23 -9.50 16.25
C HIS A 358 -23.62 -8.17 16.90
N LEU A 359 -23.23 -7.97 18.15
CA LEU A 359 -23.58 -6.82 18.97
C LEU A 359 -22.31 -6.19 19.56
N ARG A 360 -22.26 -4.85 19.60
CA ARG A 360 -21.34 -4.11 20.47
C ARG A 360 -22.09 -3.07 21.30
N VAL A 361 -21.85 -3.08 22.60
CA VAL A 361 -22.49 -2.16 23.56
C VAL A 361 -21.42 -1.55 24.46
N ASN A 362 -21.49 -0.23 24.68
CA ASN A 362 -20.69 0.42 25.71
C ASN A 362 -21.16 -0.08 27.09
N ALA A 363 -20.30 -0.82 27.79
CA ALA A 363 -20.63 -1.45 29.05
C ALA A 363 -20.82 -0.42 30.18
N GLN A 364 -20.33 0.81 30.06
CA GLN A 364 -20.52 1.85 31.07
C GLN A 364 -21.86 2.58 30.91
N THR A 365 -22.27 2.84 29.66
CA THR A 365 -23.42 3.71 29.37
C THR A 365 -24.65 2.97 28.83
N GLY A 366 -24.47 1.73 28.36
CA GLY A 366 -25.49 1.01 27.61
C GLY A 366 -25.72 1.54 26.20
N GLU A 367 -24.85 2.41 25.69
CA GLU A 367 -24.96 2.88 24.32
C GLU A 367 -24.74 1.72 23.33
N VAL A 368 -25.70 1.52 22.43
CA VAL A 368 -25.57 0.55 21.34
C VAL A 368 -24.57 1.12 20.35
N LEU A 369 -23.45 0.44 20.15
CA LEU A 369 -22.38 0.84 19.22
C LEU A 369 -22.51 0.10 17.88
N ASN A 370 -22.96 -1.16 17.94
CA ASN A 370 -23.17 -1.97 16.75
C ASN A 370 -24.27 -3.00 16.96
N TYR A 371 -25.08 -3.18 15.92
CA TYR A 371 -25.95 -4.32 15.71
C TYR A 371 -25.74 -4.76 14.26
N ASN A 372 -25.54 -6.05 14.03
CA ASN A 372 -25.49 -6.62 12.69
C ASN A 372 -26.12 -8.01 12.70
N ILE A 373 -26.99 -8.29 11.74
CA ILE A 373 -27.53 -9.62 11.53
C ILE A 373 -27.27 -10.08 10.09
N TYR A 374 -26.68 -11.27 9.97
CA TYR A 374 -26.58 -11.97 8.70
C TYR A 374 -27.79 -12.88 8.54
N LEU A 375 -28.55 -12.63 7.50
CA LEU A 375 -29.74 -13.40 7.14
C LEU A 375 -29.47 -14.19 5.84
N PRO A 376 -30.17 -15.32 5.64
CA PRO A 376 -30.06 -16.10 4.41
C PRO A 376 -30.30 -15.27 3.15
N TYR A 377 -29.59 -15.65 2.08
CA TYR A 377 -29.79 -15.04 0.77
C TYR A 377 -31.10 -15.48 0.13
N VAL A 378 -31.77 -14.53 -0.54
CA VAL A 378 -33.06 -14.74 -1.21
C VAL A 378 -32.95 -14.21 -2.64
N ASP A 379 -33.40 -15.01 -3.62
CA ASP A 379 -33.27 -14.68 -5.05
C ASP A 379 -34.22 -13.54 -5.50
N THR A 380 -35.32 -13.32 -4.79
CA THR A 380 -36.34 -12.32 -5.12
C THR A 380 -36.30 -11.14 -4.15
N VAL A 381 -36.01 -9.95 -4.67
CA VAL A 381 -36.00 -8.70 -3.90
C VAL A 381 -37.27 -7.90 -4.17
N PRO A 382 -38.12 -7.64 -3.16
CA PRO A 382 -39.30 -6.80 -3.34
C PRO A 382 -38.91 -5.33 -3.49
N GLU A 383 -39.66 -4.58 -4.29
CA GLU A 383 -39.56 -3.13 -4.32
C GLU A 383 -40.12 -2.53 -3.02
N ARG A 384 -39.46 -1.49 -2.51
CA ARG A 384 -39.83 -0.77 -1.29
C ARG A 384 -39.83 0.72 -1.58
N ASP A 385 -40.78 1.44 -1.00
CA ASP A 385 -40.84 2.90 -1.13
C ASP A 385 -39.68 3.54 -0.37
N GLU A 386 -38.86 4.31 -1.09
CA GLU A 386 -37.63 4.92 -0.55
C GLU A 386 -37.91 5.93 0.56
N LYS A 387 -39.01 6.71 0.47
CA LYS A 387 -39.36 7.70 1.49
C LYS A 387 -39.79 7.01 2.78
N VAL A 388 -40.57 5.95 2.67
CA VAL A 388 -40.99 5.13 3.81
C VAL A 388 -39.77 4.45 4.44
N THR A 389 -38.86 3.88 3.63
CA THR A 389 -37.63 3.28 4.13
C THR A 389 -36.74 4.29 4.85
N HIS A 390 -36.50 5.47 4.25
CA HIS A 390 -35.71 6.52 4.88
C HIS A 390 -36.32 6.97 6.22
N ALA A 391 -37.64 7.19 6.28
CA ALA A 391 -38.32 7.57 7.51
C ALA A 391 -38.18 6.51 8.63
N LYS A 392 -38.25 5.21 8.29
CA LYS A 392 -38.02 4.11 9.24
C LYS A 392 -36.59 4.14 9.80
N VAL A 393 -35.60 4.31 8.93
CA VAL A 393 -34.18 4.34 9.32
C VAL A 393 -33.87 5.56 10.18
N GLU A 394 -34.36 6.73 9.78
CA GLU A 394 -34.20 7.98 10.53
C GLU A 394 -34.84 7.92 11.93
N ALA A 395 -36.03 7.34 12.04
CA ALA A 395 -36.70 7.17 13.33
C ALA A 395 -35.87 6.31 14.29
N LEU A 396 -35.31 5.19 13.81
CA LEU A 396 -34.47 4.32 14.63
C LEU A 396 -33.13 4.97 14.98
N ALA A 397 -32.52 5.74 14.06
CA ALA A 397 -31.30 6.50 14.37
C ALA A 397 -31.52 7.50 15.52
N LYS A 398 -32.64 8.23 15.50
CA LYS A 398 -33.05 9.16 16.57
C LYS A 398 -33.33 8.45 17.88
N GLU A 399 -33.94 7.28 17.84
CA GLU A 399 -34.21 6.46 19.04
C GLU A 399 -32.91 5.99 19.71
N LEU A 400 -31.97 5.45 18.91
CA LEU A 400 -30.75 4.84 19.41
C LEU A 400 -29.70 5.88 19.87
N ALA A 401 -29.64 7.04 19.22
CA ALA A 401 -28.54 7.98 19.38
C ALA A 401 -28.97 9.45 19.28
N LYS A 402 -30.11 9.84 19.89
CA LYS A 402 -30.72 11.19 19.79
C LYS A 402 -29.71 12.36 19.80
N ASP A 403 -28.91 12.49 20.86
CA ASP A 403 -27.99 13.62 21.04
C ASP A 403 -26.87 13.65 19.98
N LYS A 404 -26.49 12.48 19.46
CA LYS A 404 -25.49 12.35 18.40
C LYS A 404 -26.12 12.60 17.04
N TYR A 405 -27.34 12.11 16.80
CA TYR A 405 -28.10 12.32 15.58
C TYR A 405 -28.33 13.81 15.30
N GLU A 406 -28.62 14.62 16.33
CA GLU A 406 -28.78 16.08 16.21
C GLU A 406 -27.51 16.79 15.67
N LYS A 407 -26.35 16.14 15.77
CA LYS A 407 -25.07 16.59 15.22
C LYS A 407 -24.70 15.93 13.90
N THR A 408 -25.64 15.28 13.21
CA THR A 408 -25.39 14.62 11.93
C THR A 408 -26.15 15.30 10.80
N HIS A 409 -25.70 15.04 9.58
CA HIS A 409 -26.48 15.29 8.37
C HIS A 409 -26.52 14.02 7.53
N TYR A 410 -27.65 13.77 6.88
CA TYR A 410 -27.76 12.67 5.92
C TYR A 410 -26.96 13.00 4.65
N THR A 411 -26.17 12.05 4.18
CA THR A 411 -25.44 12.14 2.91
C THR A 411 -25.77 10.96 2.00
N GLU A 412 -26.09 11.27 0.75
CA GLU A 412 -26.31 10.28 -0.31
C GLU A 412 -24.99 9.61 -0.76
N GLU A 413 -23.82 10.16 -0.38
CA GLU A 413 -22.50 9.61 -0.76
C GLU A 413 -22.28 8.16 -0.29
N ALA A 414 -23.02 7.68 0.71
CA ALA A 414 -22.94 6.29 1.15
C ALA A 414 -23.41 5.28 0.09
N GLU A 415 -24.19 5.71 -0.89
CA GLU A 415 -24.59 4.87 -2.03
C GLU A 415 -23.44 4.66 -3.03
N GLN A 416 -22.41 5.51 -3.04
CA GLN A 416 -21.33 5.50 -4.05
C GLN A 416 -20.04 4.77 -3.62
N GLN A 417 -19.93 4.34 -2.36
CA GLN A 417 -18.82 3.50 -1.86
C GLN A 417 -18.97 2.02 -2.27
N VAL A 418 -20.16 1.64 -2.75
CA VAL A 418 -20.38 0.38 -3.44
C VAL A 418 -20.22 0.65 -4.93
N ARG A 419 -19.44 -0.19 -5.62
CA ARG A 419 -19.29 -0.18 -7.09
C ARG A 419 -20.63 0.13 -7.76
N PRO A 420 -20.66 0.84 -8.90
CA PRO A 420 -21.86 0.99 -9.72
C PRO A 420 -22.20 -0.38 -10.37
N LEU A 421 -22.63 -1.33 -9.55
CA LEU A 421 -23.46 -2.44 -9.96
C LEU A 421 -24.88 -1.91 -9.86
N GLU A 422 -25.68 -2.13 -10.90
CA GLU A 422 -27.08 -1.69 -10.97
C GLU A 422 -27.78 -1.85 -9.61
N THR A 423 -28.26 -0.75 -9.04
CA THR A 423 -28.96 -0.73 -7.74
C THR A 423 -30.32 -1.43 -7.80
N LYS A 424 -30.82 -1.71 -9.02
CA LYS A 424 -32.02 -2.53 -9.25
C LYS A 424 -31.75 -3.98 -8.86
N GLY A 425 -32.46 -4.46 -7.85
CA GLY A 425 -32.39 -5.84 -7.38
C GLY A 425 -31.42 -6.10 -6.22
N GLN A 426 -30.78 -5.07 -5.64
CA GLN A 426 -29.98 -5.25 -4.43
C GLN A 426 -30.88 -5.43 -3.20
N PRO A 427 -30.70 -6.49 -2.38
CA PRO A 427 -31.54 -6.76 -1.22
C PRO A 427 -31.33 -5.78 -0.06
N SER A 428 -30.29 -4.95 -0.11
CA SER A 428 -29.91 -4.04 0.98
C SER A 428 -29.69 -2.61 0.48
N GLN A 429 -30.07 -1.63 1.30
CA GLN A 429 -29.84 -0.20 1.10
C GLN A 429 -29.14 0.38 2.33
N SER A 430 -28.06 1.13 2.11
CA SER A 430 -27.27 1.73 3.20
C SER A 430 -27.55 3.22 3.35
N PHE A 431 -27.57 3.68 4.60
CA PHE A 431 -27.82 5.07 4.99
C PHE A 431 -26.67 5.53 5.87
N TYR A 432 -26.21 6.77 5.67
CA TYR A 432 -25.17 7.37 6.50
C TYR A 432 -25.57 8.77 6.93
N PHE A 433 -25.61 8.96 8.24
CA PHE A 433 -25.77 10.25 8.89
C PHE A 433 -24.40 10.68 9.39
N GLU A 434 -23.69 11.48 8.59
CA GLU A 434 -22.31 11.90 8.83
C GLU A 434 -22.26 12.97 9.92
N ARG A 435 -21.37 12.79 10.90
CA ARG A 435 -21.17 13.74 12.00
C ARG A 435 -20.66 15.07 11.46
N LEU A 436 -21.25 16.15 11.96
CA LEU A 436 -20.79 17.51 11.79
C LEU A 436 -20.18 18.02 13.10
N GLU A 437 -18.98 18.60 13.00
CA GLU A 437 -18.36 19.38 14.07
C GLU A 437 -18.03 20.75 13.51
N ASN A 438 -18.43 21.83 14.18
CA ASN A 438 -18.29 23.19 13.65
C ASN A 438 -18.84 23.34 12.22
N THR A 439 -19.96 22.67 11.88
CA THR A 439 -20.56 22.58 10.53
C THR A 439 -19.73 21.85 9.47
N VAL A 440 -18.59 21.26 9.85
CA VAL A 440 -17.68 20.53 8.98
C VAL A 440 -17.80 19.03 9.25
N PRO A 441 -17.92 18.19 8.21
CA PRO A 441 -18.01 16.75 8.39
C PRO A 441 -16.75 16.14 8.99
N VAL A 442 -16.92 15.15 9.85
CA VAL A 442 -15.84 14.36 10.42
C VAL A 442 -15.73 13.05 9.66
N SER A 443 -14.60 12.84 8.98
CA SER A 443 -14.38 11.70 8.11
C SER A 443 -14.53 10.38 8.87
N GLY A 444 -15.52 9.58 8.49
CA GLY A 444 -15.79 8.25 9.06
C GLY A 444 -16.62 8.27 10.34
N ASP A 445 -16.89 9.42 10.94
CA ASP A 445 -17.75 9.53 12.13
C ASP A 445 -19.22 9.76 11.72
N GLY A 446 -20.14 9.14 12.45
CA GLY A 446 -21.57 9.25 12.21
C GLY A 446 -22.33 7.97 12.53
N ILE A 447 -23.54 7.86 11.99
CA ILE A 447 -24.42 6.72 12.15
C ILE A 447 -24.59 6.05 10.78
N ARG A 448 -24.13 4.81 10.64
CA ARG A 448 -24.33 4.01 9.44
C ARG A 448 -25.38 2.93 9.70
N MET A 449 -26.36 2.80 8.81
CA MET A 449 -27.42 1.81 8.93
C MET A 449 -27.65 1.10 7.60
N THR A 450 -28.07 -0.16 7.65
CA THR A 450 -28.46 -0.92 6.46
C THR A 450 -29.84 -1.49 6.63
N TYR A 451 -30.71 -1.19 5.68
CA TYR A 451 -32.06 -1.70 5.58
C TYR A 451 -32.11 -2.83 4.56
N ASN A 452 -32.73 -3.94 4.92
CA ASN A 452 -32.93 -5.09 4.04
C ASN A 452 -34.36 -5.07 3.47
N LYS A 453 -34.47 -4.96 2.14
CA LYS A 453 -35.74 -4.88 1.43
C LYS A 453 -36.53 -6.18 1.48
N VAL A 454 -35.85 -7.33 1.51
CA VAL A 454 -36.48 -8.66 1.59
C VAL A 454 -37.20 -8.82 2.92
N TYR A 455 -36.49 -8.55 4.02
CA TYR A 455 -37.00 -8.75 5.38
C TYR A 455 -37.74 -7.54 5.97
N ASP A 456 -37.77 -6.40 5.26
CA ASP A 456 -38.42 -5.14 5.70
C ASP A 456 -37.91 -4.62 7.05
N GLU A 457 -36.62 -4.79 7.32
CA GLU A 457 -36.02 -4.47 8.60
C GLU A 457 -34.59 -3.93 8.48
N ILE A 458 -34.13 -3.27 9.53
CA ILE A 458 -32.76 -2.79 9.64
C ILE A 458 -31.90 -3.95 10.11
N THR A 459 -30.99 -4.40 9.25
CA THR A 459 -30.10 -5.54 9.53
C THR A 459 -28.72 -5.11 10.02
N SER A 460 -28.40 -3.82 9.90
CA SER A 460 -27.14 -3.28 10.42
C SER A 460 -27.31 -1.88 10.97
N TYR A 461 -26.70 -1.62 12.11
CA TYR A 461 -26.51 -0.32 12.73
C TYR A 461 -25.08 -0.24 13.24
N ASN A 462 -24.40 0.87 12.95
CA ASN A 462 -23.05 1.13 13.41
C ASN A 462 -22.90 2.61 13.76
N LEU A 463 -22.59 2.86 15.04
CA LEU A 463 -22.27 4.18 15.56
C LEU A 463 -20.75 4.33 15.59
N MET A 464 -20.22 5.19 14.73
CA MET A 464 -18.81 5.57 14.69
C MET A 464 -18.71 6.96 15.31
N TRP A 465 -18.18 7.04 16.52
CA TRP A 465 -18.11 8.31 17.22
C TRP A 465 -16.85 8.39 18.06
N ASN A 466 -15.95 9.29 17.67
CA ASN A 466 -14.72 9.56 18.39
C ASN A 466 -14.92 10.75 19.35
N ASP A 467 -14.83 10.52 20.65
CA ASP A 467 -14.96 11.59 21.65
C ASP A 467 -13.66 12.40 21.68
N PHE A 468 -13.62 13.45 20.87
CA PHE A 468 -12.46 14.31 20.66
C PHE A 468 -12.89 15.78 20.50
N ASN A 469 -12.00 16.71 20.85
CA ASN A 469 -12.23 18.16 20.70
C ASN A 469 -11.75 18.63 19.32
N PHE A 470 -12.66 19.12 18.49
CA PHE A 470 -12.32 19.59 17.14
C PHE A 470 -12.07 21.09 17.14
N GLU A 471 -10.85 21.50 16.80
CA GLU A 471 -10.49 22.90 16.64
C GLU A 471 -11.27 23.54 15.48
N PRO A 472 -11.93 24.70 15.67
CA PRO A 472 -12.63 25.39 14.59
C PRO A 472 -11.72 25.70 13.40
N ILE A 473 -12.21 25.48 12.18
CA ILE A 473 -11.50 25.84 10.95
C ILE A 473 -11.79 27.30 10.60
N LYS A 474 -10.75 28.09 10.37
CA LYS A 474 -10.86 29.50 9.94
C LYS A 474 -9.72 29.87 8.99
N GLY A 475 -10.05 30.60 7.92
CA GLY A 475 -9.05 31.09 6.97
C GLY A 475 -8.60 30.03 5.97
N GLU A 476 -9.47 29.07 5.69
CA GLU A 476 -9.32 28.10 4.62
C GLU A 476 -9.36 28.76 3.24
N LEU A 477 -8.60 28.20 2.31
CA LEU A 477 -8.60 28.56 0.90
C LEU A 477 -9.93 28.20 0.25
N SER A 478 -10.20 28.87 -0.86
CA SER A 478 -11.38 28.58 -1.67
C SER A 478 -11.28 27.20 -2.35
N LYS A 479 -12.43 26.60 -2.67
CA LYS A 479 -12.46 25.30 -3.38
C LYS A 479 -11.74 25.38 -4.73
N GLU A 480 -11.76 26.54 -5.37
CA GLU A 480 -11.14 26.80 -6.67
C GLU A 480 -9.61 26.73 -6.58
N GLU A 481 -9.02 27.31 -5.53
CA GLU A 481 -7.59 27.26 -5.28
C GLU A 481 -7.13 25.81 -5.04
N ILE A 482 -7.91 25.05 -4.28
CA ILE A 482 -7.63 23.62 -4.05
C ILE A 482 -7.73 22.81 -5.33
N ILE A 483 -8.77 23.01 -6.14
CA ILE A 483 -8.97 22.28 -7.40
C ILE A 483 -7.82 22.53 -8.38
N SER A 484 -7.31 23.75 -8.43
CA SER A 484 -6.14 24.09 -9.26
C SER A 484 -4.90 23.27 -8.84
N ASN A 485 -4.79 22.92 -7.55
CA ASN A 485 -3.69 22.11 -7.01
C ASN A 485 -3.91 20.59 -7.16
N ILE A 486 -5.09 20.12 -7.59
CA ILE A 486 -5.34 18.70 -7.88
C ILE A 486 -4.48 18.22 -9.06
N GLY A 487 -4.15 19.12 -10.00
CA GLY A 487 -3.29 18.81 -11.14
C GLY A 487 -3.99 17.92 -12.18
N LEU A 488 -5.18 18.32 -12.64
CA LEU A 488 -5.88 17.63 -13.72
C LEU A 488 -5.02 17.62 -15.00
N LYS A 489 -4.90 16.45 -15.63
CA LYS A 489 -4.18 16.23 -16.88
C LYS A 489 -5.10 15.54 -17.88
N LEU A 490 -4.81 15.78 -19.15
CA LEU A 490 -5.46 15.09 -20.25
C LEU A 490 -4.82 13.70 -20.43
N MET A 491 -5.61 12.64 -20.27
CA MET A 491 -5.15 11.26 -20.34
C MET A 491 -6.16 10.37 -21.07
N TYR A 492 -5.70 9.24 -21.60
CA TYR A 492 -6.60 8.16 -22.03
C TYR A 492 -7.05 7.34 -20.82
N VAL A 493 -8.37 7.16 -20.67
CA VAL A 493 -8.98 6.46 -19.54
C VAL A 493 -9.87 5.33 -20.04
N SER A 494 -9.84 4.19 -19.36
CA SER A 494 -10.66 3.02 -19.70
C SER A 494 -12.16 3.32 -19.55
N THR A 495 -12.96 2.78 -20.47
CA THR A 495 -14.43 2.81 -20.37
C THR A 495 -15.02 1.43 -20.07
N GLY A 496 -14.17 0.41 -19.85
CA GLY A 496 -14.60 -0.97 -19.61
C GLY A 496 -14.80 -1.82 -20.86
N ASN A 497 -14.96 -1.18 -22.02
CA ASN A 497 -14.82 -1.81 -23.32
C ASN A 497 -13.34 -1.80 -23.75
N GLU A 498 -13.04 -2.46 -24.87
CA GLU A 498 -11.77 -2.33 -25.62
C GLU A 498 -11.53 -0.88 -26.16
N GLU A 499 -12.29 0.12 -25.72
CA GLU A 499 -12.14 1.54 -26.09
C GLU A 499 -11.66 2.39 -24.90
N ARG A 500 -10.65 3.23 -25.15
CA ARG A 500 -10.13 4.24 -24.22
C ARG A 500 -10.45 5.65 -24.70
N LYS A 501 -11.12 6.43 -23.85
CA LYS A 501 -11.55 7.81 -24.14
C LYS A 501 -10.54 8.83 -23.62
N LEU A 502 -10.50 9.97 -24.28
CA LEU A 502 -9.65 11.10 -23.90
C LEU A 502 -10.38 11.95 -22.86
N SER A 503 -9.83 12.05 -21.65
CA SER A 503 -10.52 12.63 -20.50
C SER A 503 -9.56 13.42 -19.60
N TYR A 504 -10.09 14.43 -18.91
CA TYR A 504 -9.39 15.12 -17.84
C TYR A 504 -9.53 14.34 -16.53
N THR A 505 -8.39 14.04 -15.89
CA THR A 505 -8.32 13.32 -14.62
C THR A 505 -6.97 13.60 -13.92
N CYS A 506 -6.84 13.21 -12.66
CA CYS A 506 -5.61 13.31 -11.87
C CYS A 506 -4.86 11.97 -11.82
N GLU A 507 -3.54 12.03 -11.58
CA GLU A 507 -2.69 10.84 -11.46
C GLU A 507 -3.02 10.02 -10.21
N GLU A 508 -3.32 10.71 -9.10
CA GLU A 508 -3.65 10.07 -7.83
C GLU A 508 -5.15 10.17 -7.55
N GLU A 509 -5.74 9.03 -7.19
CA GLU A 509 -7.19 8.88 -7.01
C GLU A 509 -7.70 9.48 -5.70
N GLN A 510 -6.82 9.55 -4.70
CA GLN A 510 -7.10 10.14 -3.40
C GLN A 510 -6.03 11.20 -3.12
N GLY A 511 -6.46 12.46 -3.00
CA GLY A 511 -5.62 13.58 -2.64
C GLY A 511 -6.19 14.30 -1.43
N LEU A 512 -5.37 14.43 -0.39
CA LEU A 512 -5.64 15.31 0.75
C LEU A 512 -4.85 16.60 0.54
N PHE A 513 -5.50 17.74 0.76
CA PHE A 513 -4.89 19.06 0.63
C PHE A 513 -5.05 19.85 1.92
N ASN A 514 -3.98 20.48 2.35
CA ASN A 514 -3.99 21.39 3.48
C ASN A 514 -4.93 22.56 3.16
N PRO A 515 -5.95 22.82 3.99
CA PRO A 515 -6.94 23.84 3.71
C PRO A 515 -6.38 25.26 3.79
N TYR A 516 -5.22 25.48 4.41
CA TYR A 516 -4.62 26.81 4.59
C TYR A 516 -3.56 27.13 3.53
N THR A 517 -2.82 26.12 3.06
CA THR A 517 -1.73 26.30 2.08
C THR A 517 -2.09 25.79 0.69
N GLY A 518 -3.10 24.92 0.59
CA GLY A 518 -3.46 24.23 -0.65
C GLY A 518 -2.47 23.13 -1.05
N GLU A 519 -1.40 22.94 -0.29
CA GLU A 519 -0.39 21.92 -0.55
C GLU A 519 -0.95 20.54 -0.23
N LYS A 520 -0.48 19.54 -0.99
CA LYS A 520 -0.84 18.16 -0.73
C LYS A 520 -0.31 17.70 0.64
N ILE A 521 -1.10 16.91 1.35
CA ILE A 521 -0.76 16.33 2.65
C ILE A 521 -0.96 14.81 2.63
N ASP A 522 -0.26 14.13 3.53
CA ASP A 522 -0.43 12.70 3.76
C ASP A 522 -1.62 12.41 4.70
N TYR A 523 -1.86 11.12 4.97
CA TYR A 523 -2.92 10.66 5.88
C TYR A 523 -2.70 11.05 7.35
N GLN A 524 -1.54 11.62 7.71
CA GLN A 524 -1.23 12.15 9.04
C GLN A 524 -1.38 13.67 9.10
N GLY A 525 -1.72 14.33 7.99
CA GLY A 525 -1.85 15.78 7.88
C GLY A 525 -0.51 16.51 7.70
N LYS A 526 0.57 15.80 7.41
CA LYS A 526 1.89 16.39 7.11
C LYS A 526 2.01 16.67 5.62
N PRO A 527 2.81 17.65 5.18
CA PRO A 527 3.09 17.87 3.77
C PRO A 527 3.44 16.56 3.07
N ALA A 528 2.74 16.24 1.98
CA ALA A 528 2.99 15.05 1.21
C ALA A 528 4.41 15.16 0.64
N ILE A 529 5.21 14.15 0.93
CA ILE A 529 6.60 14.13 0.48
C ILE A 529 6.59 13.74 -0.99
N GLU A 530 6.89 14.72 -1.85
CA GLU A 530 7.20 14.44 -3.24
C GLU A 530 8.40 13.49 -3.28
N LYS A 531 8.30 12.40 -4.06
CA LYS A 531 9.46 11.57 -4.36
C LYS A 531 10.51 12.47 -4.99
N GLU A 532 11.62 12.64 -4.30
CA GLU A 532 12.67 13.56 -4.73
C GLU A 532 13.29 13.04 -6.03
N GLN A 533 13.20 13.86 -7.07
CA GLN A 533 13.59 13.50 -8.43
C GLN A 533 15.09 13.70 -8.63
N GLY A 534 15.76 12.65 -9.09
CA GLY A 534 17.11 12.73 -9.69
C GLY A 534 18.27 12.97 -8.72
N PHE A 535 19.47 13.01 -9.30
CA PHE A 535 20.72 13.25 -8.56
C PHE A 535 20.83 14.72 -8.09
N TYR A 536 21.65 14.97 -7.06
CA TYR A 536 21.80 16.29 -6.45
C TYR A 536 22.30 17.37 -7.41
N THR A 537 21.70 18.56 -7.30
CA THR A 537 21.92 19.70 -8.21
C THR A 537 23.17 20.55 -7.89
N ASP A 538 23.75 20.40 -6.71
CA ASP A 538 24.83 21.25 -6.16
C ASP A 538 26.22 20.61 -6.19
N LEU A 539 26.38 19.47 -6.89
CA LEU A 539 27.63 18.71 -6.92
C LEU A 539 28.46 18.88 -8.19
N GLU A 540 28.01 19.64 -9.19
CA GLU A 540 28.59 19.62 -10.55
C GLU A 540 30.11 19.84 -10.59
N LYS A 541 30.63 20.75 -9.75
CA LYS A 541 32.05 21.10 -9.65
C LYS A 541 32.74 20.56 -8.40
N HIS A 542 32.03 19.80 -7.57
CA HIS A 542 32.54 19.34 -6.29
C HIS A 542 33.37 18.06 -6.46
N PRO A 543 34.58 17.95 -5.86
CA PRO A 543 35.47 16.79 -6.06
C PRO A 543 34.84 15.45 -5.63
N ALA A 544 33.98 15.45 -4.61
CA ALA A 544 33.28 14.25 -4.14
C ALA A 544 32.12 13.79 -5.04
N LYS A 545 31.80 14.50 -6.14
CA LYS A 545 30.65 14.18 -7.03
C LYS A 545 30.63 12.72 -7.46
N ALA A 546 31.77 12.17 -7.88
CA ALA A 546 31.85 10.80 -8.37
C ALA A 546 31.49 9.76 -7.28
N ILE A 547 31.98 9.98 -6.07
CA ILE A 547 31.72 9.09 -4.92
C ILE A 547 30.27 9.20 -4.47
N ILE A 548 29.75 10.43 -4.36
CA ILE A 548 28.35 10.66 -3.99
C ILE A 548 27.41 10.07 -5.04
N LYS A 549 27.73 10.19 -6.35
CA LYS A 549 26.95 9.57 -7.43
C LYS A 549 26.93 8.05 -7.30
N LYS A 550 28.10 7.44 -7.04
CA LYS A 550 28.21 5.98 -6.85
C LYS A 550 27.39 5.50 -5.65
N LEU A 551 27.42 6.22 -4.54
CA LEU A 551 26.63 5.93 -3.36
C LEU A 551 25.12 6.08 -3.62
N TYR A 552 24.72 7.17 -4.26
CA TYR A 552 23.34 7.43 -4.66
C TYR A 552 22.78 6.29 -5.52
N GLU A 553 23.53 5.88 -6.54
CA GLU A 553 23.23 4.73 -7.41
C GLU A 553 23.13 3.39 -6.65
N SER A 554 23.83 3.28 -5.52
CA SER A 554 23.84 2.11 -4.63
C SER A 554 22.74 2.18 -3.54
N GLY A 555 21.87 3.19 -3.59
CA GLY A 555 20.77 3.39 -2.64
C GLY A 555 21.14 4.17 -1.38
N TYR A 556 22.36 4.73 -1.30
CA TYR A 556 22.78 5.61 -0.22
C TYR A 556 22.53 7.06 -0.64
N SER A 557 21.55 7.71 -0.02
CA SER A 557 21.26 9.12 -0.24
C SER A 557 20.72 9.80 1.01
N LEU A 558 20.91 11.11 1.08
CA LEU A 558 20.23 12.02 1.99
C LEU A 558 19.01 12.65 1.31
N PRO A 559 17.94 12.95 2.06
CA PRO A 559 16.82 13.72 1.53
C PRO A 559 17.23 15.14 1.11
N GLY A 560 16.67 15.61 0.01
CA GLY A 560 16.72 16.93 -0.58
C GLY A 560 17.19 16.93 -2.04
N LYS A 561 16.80 17.96 -2.80
CA LYS A 561 17.31 18.23 -4.17
C LYS A 561 18.78 18.66 -4.21
N THR A 562 19.37 18.96 -3.05
CA THR A 562 20.76 19.41 -2.86
C THR A 562 21.42 18.59 -1.77
N PHE A 563 22.66 18.15 -1.98
CA PHE A 563 23.43 17.36 -1.02
C PHE A 563 24.02 18.22 0.10
N LYS A 564 24.41 19.46 -0.20
CA LYS A 564 25.12 20.42 0.66
C LYS A 564 26.45 19.85 1.16
N PRO A 565 27.42 19.59 0.26
CA PRO A 565 28.62 18.80 0.58
C PRO A 565 29.48 19.36 1.71
N GLU A 566 29.54 20.69 1.86
CA GLU A 566 30.40 21.37 2.84
C GLU A 566 29.77 21.55 4.23
N VAL A 567 28.49 21.22 4.39
CA VAL A 567 27.81 21.38 5.69
C VAL A 567 28.24 20.27 6.64
N SER A 568 28.57 20.63 7.88
CA SER A 568 28.86 19.66 8.95
C SER A 568 27.66 18.73 9.16
N VAL A 569 27.91 17.43 9.23
CA VAL A 569 26.86 16.42 9.33
C VAL A 569 26.28 16.35 10.75
N THR A 570 24.96 16.24 10.85
CA THR A 570 24.29 15.94 12.11
C THR A 570 24.25 14.42 12.36
N GLN A 571 24.08 14.00 13.62
CA GLN A 571 23.95 12.58 13.96
C GLN A 571 22.78 11.93 13.22
N VAL A 572 21.61 12.59 13.14
CA VAL A 572 20.45 12.02 12.43
C VAL A 572 20.70 11.87 10.93
N ASP A 573 21.33 12.84 10.28
CA ASP A 573 21.64 12.76 8.85
C ASP A 573 22.64 11.63 8.57
N PHE A 574 23.68 11.51 9.39
CA PHE A 574 24.65 10.42 9.27
C PHE A 574 23.97 9.05 9.39
N LEU A 575 23.12 8.86 10.41
CA LEU A 575 22.41 7.59 10.61
C LEU A 575 21.41 7.30 9.49
N ARG A 576 20.77 8.32 8.91
CA ARG A 576 19.93 8.14 7.73
C ARG A 576 20.75 7.65 6.55
N TYR A 577 21.87 8.32 6.30
CA TYR A 577 22.74 8.02 5.16
C TYR A 577 23.32 6.61 5.27
N LEU A 578 23.90 6.24 6.41
CA LEU A 578 24.47 4.92 6.68
C LEU A 578 23.45 3.78 6.53
N GLN A 579 22.20 4.01 6.93
CA GLN A 579 21.15 2.99 6.96
C GLN A 579 20.26 2.96 5.71
N LYS A 580 20.60 3.73 4.66
CA LYS A 580 19.79 3.90 3.43
C LYS A 580 18.36 4.37 3.70
N MET A 581 18.16 5.21 4.72
CA MET A 581 16.85 5.79 5.01
C MET A 581 16.65 7.07 4.18
N THR A 582 16.52 6.86 2.88
CA THR A 582 16.58 7.89 1.84
C THR A 582 15.32 8.77 1.77
N SER A 583 14.17 8.26 2.23
CA SER A 583 12.93 9.03 2.25
C SER A 583 12.89 10.01 3.42
N SER A 584 12.52 11.27 3.14
CA SER A 584 12.21 12.26 4.17
C SER A 584 10.99 11.88 5.01
N SER A 585 10.18 10.89 4.59
CA SER A 585 8.98 10.44 5.32
C SER A 585 9.32 9.56 6.51
N ILE A 586 10.53 9.02 6.52
CA ILE A 586 11.01 8.18 7.62
C ILE A 586 11.20 9.07 8.84
N ASP A 587 10.45 8.78 9.90
CA ASP A 587 10.49 9.50 11.16
C ASP A 587 11.85 9.37 11.86
N GLU A 588 12.31 10.41 12.54
CA GLU A 588 13.57 10.39 13.30
C GLU A 588 13.63 9.22 14.29
N THR A 589 12.52 8.94 14.99
CA THR A 589 12.47 7.84 15.96
C THR A 589 12.80 6.50 15.32
N GLU A 590 12.38 6.30 14.07
CA GLU A 590 12.66 5.07 13.32
C GLU A 590 14.15 4.96 12.96
N VAL A 591 14.78 6.08 12.59
CA VAL A 591 16.24 6.15 12.34
C VAL A 591 17.02 5.66 13.56
N TYR A 592 16.67 6.16 14.74
CA TYR A 592 17.33 5.78 16.00
C TYR A 592 16.99 4.37 16.43
N ARG A 593 15.72 3.96 16.35
CA ARG A 593 15.29 2.61 16.72
C ARG A 593 16.10 1.55 15.98
N ARG A 594 16.27 1.69 14.65
CA ARG A 594 17.06 0.76 13.84
C ARG A 594 18.55 0.82 14.19
N ALA A 595 19.11 2.03 14.40
CA ALA A 595 20.51 2.20 14.78
C ALA A 595 20.84 1.51 16.13
N ILE A 596 19.96 1.64 17.11
CA ILE A 596 20.10 1.05 18.44
C ILE A 596 19.93 -0.47 18.38
N GLN A 597 18.94 -0.97 17.63
CA GLN A 597 18.78 -2.41 17.41
C GLN A 597 19.99 -3.07 16.75
N LYS A 598 20.67 -2.34 15.86
CA LYS A 598 21.93 -2.77 15.24
C LYS A 598 23.16 -2.59 16.15
N GLY A 599 23.02 -1.93 17.31
CA GLY A 599 24.11 -1.63 18.22
C GLY A 599 25.08 -0.55 17.72
N ILE A 600 24.67 0.28 16.75
CA ILE A 600 25.48 1.38 16.20
C ILE A 600 25.76 2.43 17.30
N LEU A 601 24.76 2.73 18.11
CA LEU A 601 24.81 3.64 19.26
C LEU A 601 23.86 3.17 20.36
N GLU A 602 24.07 3.64 21.59
CA GLU A 602 23.19 3.37 22.74
C GLU A 602 22.08 4.41 22.88
N GLU A 603 20.95 4.07 23.51
CA GLU A 603 19.82 4.99 23.73
C GLU A 603 20.24 6.33 24.37
N THR A 604 21.19 6.29 25.29
CA THR A 604 21.72 7.48 25.99
C THR A 604 22.56 8.39 25.09
N GLU A 605 22.97 7.94 23.91
CA GLU A 605 23.77 8.71 22.94
C GLU A 605 22.90 9.46 21.92
N LYS A 606 21.56 9.33 21.99
CA LYS A 606 20.66 9.99 21.05
C LYS A 606 20.74 11.51 21.18
N ASN A 607 21.24 12.16 20.13
CA ASN A 607 21.23 13.60 19.97
C ASN A 607 21.13 13.97 18.49
N PRO A 608 19.91 14.19 17.96
CA PRO A 608 19.67 14.46 16.53
C PRO A 608 20.43 15.65 15.97
N LYS A 609 20.70 16.66 16.80
CA LYS A 609 21.37 17.90 16.39
C LYS A 609 22.88 17.89 16.66
N LEU A 610 23.43 16.80 17.19
CA LEU A 610 24.85 16.68 17.42
C LEU A 610 25.59 16.76 16.09
N ILE A 611 26.50 17.74 15.98
CA ILE A 611 27.45 17.80 14.88
C ILE A 611 28.53 16.75 15.12
N LEU A 612 28.75 15.87 14.15
CA LEU A 612 29.69 14.76 14.31
C LEU A 612 31.13 15.20 14.06
N THR A 613 32.02 14.72 14.92
CA THR A 613 33.47 14.71 14.72
C THR A 613 33.92 13.40 14.08
N HIS A 614 35.13 13.37 13.52
CA HIS A 614 35.66 12.14 12.92
C HIS A 614 35.68 10.97 13.92
N GLU A 615 36.10 11.18 15.16
CA GLU A 615 36.16 10.14 16.20
C GLU A 615 34.77 9.56 16.52
N THR A 616 33.73 10.40 16.56
CA THR A 616 32.36 9.96 16.84
C THR A 616 31.77 9.20 15.66
N LEU A 617 31.98 9.70 14.45
CA LEU A 617 31.53 9.04 13.22
C LEU A 617 32.20 7.67 13.04
N ILE A 618 33.51 7.57 13.28
CA ILE A 618 34.27 6.32 13.20
C ILE A 618 33.76 5.31 14.22
N LYS A 619 33.49 5.73 15.46
CA LYS A 619 32.89 4.86 16.48
C LYS A 619 31.62 4.18 15.94
N TYR A 620 30.73 4.95 15.32
CA TYR A 620 29.48 4.43 14.77
C TYR A 620 29.69 3.50 13.57
N LEU A 621 30.62 3.82 12.66
CA LEU A 621 30.95 2.94 11.51
C LEU A 621 31.53 1.60 11.96
N ILE A 622 32.46 1.61 12.91
CA ILE A 622 33.07 0.40 13.46
C ILE A 622 32.03 -0.45 14.22
N ASN A 623 31.04 0.19 14.84
CA ASN A 623 29.91 -0.50 15.45
C ASN A 623 29.01 -1.16 14.39
N ASP A 624 28.63 -0.44 13.32
CA ASP A 624 27.82 -1.01 12.22
C ASP A 624 28.53 -2.17 11.51
N ALA A 625 29.86 -2.12 11.42
CA ALA A 625 30.69 -3.21 10.90
C ALA A 625 30.80 -4.41 11.87
N GLY A 626 30.24 -4.33 13.08
CA GLY A 626 30.25 -5.42 14.06
C GLY A 626 31.53 -5.53 14.90
N TYR A 627 32.45 -4.55 14.81
CA TYR A 627 33.76 -4.58 15.45
C TYR A 627 33.81 -3.89 16.82
N LYS A 628 32.67 -3.45 17.37
CA LYS A 628 32.56 -2.79 18.69
C LYS A 628 33.39 -3.45 19.79
N LYS A 629 33.21 -4.77 20.00
CA LYS A 629 33.91 -5.51 21.05
C LYS A 629 35.42 -5.57 20.83
N ILE A 630 35.84 -5.67 19.57
CA ILE A 630 37.26 -5.69 19.19
C ILE A 630 37.84 -4.30 19.48
N ALA A 631 37.19 -3.24 19.02
CA ALA A 631 37.61 -1.85 19.20
C ALA A 631 37.77 -1.43 20.68
N GLN A 632 37.03 -2.07 21.60
CA GLN A 632 37.09 -1.81 23.04
C GLN A 632 38.24 -2.53 23.76
N LEU A 633 38.94 -3.46 23.10
CA LEU A 633 40.08 -4.16 23.70
C LEU A 633 41.21 -3.18 24.02
N LYS A 634 41.71 -3.23 25.26
CA LYS A 634 42.80 -2.37 25.72
C LYS A 634 44.15 -3.02 25.43
N ASN A 635 45.18 -2.19 25.24
CA ASN A 635 46.60 -2.58 25.12
C ASN A 635 47.01 -3.37 23.86
N ILE A 636 46.12 -3.56 22.89
CA ILE A 636 46.45 -4.25 21.62
C ILE A 636 46.65 -3.30 20.44
N TYR A 637 46.33 -2.02 20.61
CA TYR A 637 46.32 -1.02 19.54
C TYR A 637 47.53 -0.10 19.60
N ASN A 638 48.19 0.08 18.45
CA ASN A 638 49.21 1.10 18.25
C ASN A 638 48.59 2.28 17.49
N TYR A 639 48.30 3.38 18.21
CA TYR A 639 47.67 4.56 17.64
C TYR A 639 48.66 5.30 16.72
N PRO A 640 48.37 5.42 15.41
CA PRO A 640 49.38 5.90 14.45
C PRO A 640 49.44 7.43 14.32
N PHE A 641 48.47 8.17 14.85
CA PHE A 641 48.32 9.61 14.58
C PHE A 641 48.98 10.49 15.66
N LYS A 642 49.40 11.69 15.25
CA LYS A 642 50.02 12.68 16.16
C LYS A 642 49.00 13.38 17.05
N THR A 643 47.82 13.67 16.52
CA THR A 643 46.76 14.37 17.23
C THR A 643 46.07 13.40 18.19
N GLU A 644 45.93 13.79 19.46
CA GLU A 644 45.29 12.94 20.46
C GLU A 644 43.79 12.78 20.24
N THR A 645 43.29 11.60 20.59
CA THR A 645 41.88 11.23 20.66
C THR A 645 41.53 10.84 22.09
N ASN A 646 40.24 10.73 22.42
CA ASN A 646 39.82 10.11 23.67
C ASN A 646 40.36 8.67 23.78
N GLU A 647 40.89 8.29 24.95
CA GLU A 647 41.53 6.98 25.18
C GLU A 647 40.63 5.80 24.77
N GLU A 648 39.34 5.90 25.06
CA GLU A 648 38.34 4.86 24.76
C GLU A 648 38.09 4.71 23.25
N LEU A 649 38.47 5.70 22.44
CA LEU A 649 38.29 5.71 20.98
C LEU A 649 39.57 5.34 20.23
N LYS A 650 40.71 5.16 20.91
CA LYS A 650 41.98 4.78 20.25
C LYS A 650 41.85 3.49 19.45
N GLY A 651 41.20 2.47 20.01
CA GLY A 651 40.98 1.20 19.31
C GLY A 651 40.10 1.35 18.08
N TYR A 652 39.03 2.14 18.17
CA TYR A 652 38.14 2.45 17.04
C TYR A 652 38.87 3.13 15.89
N ILE A 653 39.65 4.17 16.19
CA ILE A 653 40.38 4.93 15.18
C ILE A 653 41.52 4.10 14.57
N THR A 654 42.22 3.31 15.39
CA THR A 654 43.30 2.43 14.91
C THR A 654 42.75 1.34 13.99
N LEU A 655 41.59 0.75 14.33
CA LEU A 655 40.90 -0.19 13.44
C LEU A 655 40.46 0.48 12.14
N ALA A 656 39.86 1.68 12.22
CA ALA A 656 39.44 2.41 11.03
C ALA A 656 40.60 2.74 10.10
N PHE A 657 41.78 3.07 10.65
CA PHE A 657 43.00 3.23 9.88
C PHE A 657 43.44 1.90 9.24
N GLY A 658 43.47 0.80 10.00
CA GLY A 658 43.86 -0.51 9.48
C GLY A 658 42.88 -1.12 8.47
N LEU A 659 41.63 -0.65 8.45
CA LEU A 659 40.59 -0.99 7.49
C LEU A 659 40.53 -0.01 6.30
N ASP A 660 41.52 0.89 6.17
CA ASP A 660 41.59 1.91 5.11
C ASP A 660 40.35 2.83 5.03
N LEU A 661 39.64 3.02 6.15
CA LEU A 661 38.53 3.97 6.24
C LEU A 661 39.04 5.42 6.32
N ILE A 662 40.21 5.61 6.90
CA ILE A 662 40.92 6.90 7.02
C ILE A 662 42.05 6.91 5.99
N ALA A 663 42.25 8.05 5.30
CA ALA A 663 43.37 8.20 4.38
C ALA A 663 44.72 8.05 5.09
N GLY A 664 45.72 7.53 4.37
CA GLY A 664 47.02 7.14 4.93
C GLY A 664 47.96 8.29 5.33
N ASP A 665 47.51 9.54 5.35
CA ASP A 665 48.32 10.66 5.83
C ASP A 665 48.24 10.77 7.37
N LEU A 666 49.40 10.95 8.00
CA LEU A 666 49.52 11.05 9.47
C LEU A 666 48.96 12.37 10.04
N GLU A 667 48.25 13.16 9.22
CA GLU A 667 47.64 14.45 9.54
C GLU A 667 46.12 14.34 9.78
N PHE A 668 45.69 13.24 10.40
CA PHE A 668 44.29 13.08 10.82
C PHE A 668 43.99 13.84 12.12
N ASN A 669 42.90 14.60 12.13
CA ASN A 669 42.39 15.28 13.34
C ASN A 669 41.07 14.62 13.80
N PRO A 670 41.10 13.75 14.83
CA PRO A 670 39.92 13.02 15.29
C PRO A 670 38.77 13.93 15.77
N LYS A 671 39.10 15.13 16.27
CA LYS A 671 38.13 16.04 16.89
C LYS A 671 37.56 17.08 15.92
N ALA A 672 38.03 17.11 14.67
CA ALA A 672 37.46 18.00 13.67
C ALA A 672 36.05 17.55 13.26
N GLU A 673 35.19 18.52 12.98
CA GLU A 673 33.85 18.29 12.43
C GLU A 673 33.93 17.65 11.05
N VAL A 674 32.94 16.81 10.73
CA VAL A 674 32.89 16.08 9.45
C VAL A 674 31.80 16.68 8.56
N SER A 675 32.19 17.11 7.37
CA SER A 675 31.25 17.54 6.32
C SER A 675 30.50 16.36 5.70
N ARG A 676 29.32 16.62 5.09
CA ARG A 676 28.56 15.59 4.36
C ARG A 676 29.38 14.91 3.25
N ALA A 677 30.26 15.65 2.57
CA ALA A 677 31.15 15.08 1.55
C ALA A 677 32.16 14.08 2.15
N GLN A 678 32.74 14.41 3.32
CA GLN A 678 33.64 13.48 4.01
C GLN A 678 32.89 12.25 4.53
N VAL A 679 31.64 12.39 5.00
CA VAL A 679 30.78 11.24 5.36
C VAL A 679 30.59 10.31 4.17
N ALA A 680 30.31 10.86 2.99
CA ALA A 680 30.19 10.06 1.77
C ALA A 680 31.48 9.29 1.47
N GLN A 681 32.65 9.90 1.66
CA GLN A 681 33.93 9.20 1.53
C GLN A 681 34.06 8.02 2.51
N TYR A 682 33.71 8.22 3.80
CA TYR A 682 33.76 7.17 4.80
C TYR A 682 32.83 6.00 4.50
N ILE A 683 31.57 6.29 4.16
CA ILE A 683 30.61 5.26 3.78
C ILE A 683 31.13 4.52 2.55
N TYR A 684 31.59 5.23 1.52
CA TYR A 684 32.15 4.60 0.32
C TYR A 684 33.33 3.67 0.63
N ASN A 685 34.26 4.10 1.48
CA ASN A 685 35.41 3.28 1.89
C ASN A 685 34.97 2.03 2.65
N SER A 686 33.93 2.13 3.49
CA SER A 686 33.40 0.98 4.25
C SER A 686 32.72 -0.10 3.42
N LEU A 687 32.45 0.18 2.14
CA LEU A 687 31.79 -0.73 1.19
C LEU A 687 32.74 -1.29 0.13
N ARG A 688 34.04 -0.95 0.21
CA ARG A 688 35.11 -1.51 -0.62
C ARG A 688 35.76 -2.69 0.08
#